data_AF-A0A412IPT7-F1
#
_entry.id   AF-A0A412IPT7-F1
#
_cell.length_a   1.000
_cell.length_b   1.000
_cell.length_c   1.000
_cell.angle_alpha   90.00
_cell.angle_beta   90.00
_cell.angle_gamma   90.00
#
_symmetry.space_group_name_H-M   'P 1'
#
loop_
_entity.id
_entity.type
_entity.pdbx_description
1 polymer ?
#
loop_
_entity_poly.entity_id
_entity_poly.type
_entity_poly.pdbx_seq_one_letter_code
_entity_poly.pdbx_strand_id
1 'polypeptide(L)'
;MKKILNITLAAAFACAMTGCQDFLDTSSPSVVDRDFVFSNEESARGALYYGYETLRANRSVHNVGFFWHPVWGSDIEDSQDIYDEGSAGICEKWYYPGGTGNYNINSGEGTEVFTKLYETISVANSLISSFEALDNFQSIMTGEPNNLSDIYGQAVALRATCYWELCRWYGDVPHALNAGEQAKGLTSRYAIYDYHIRKLREVEPHMYRPGEGSTRADVMNRTYVQGLIGRLCMYNGGYATRRTDLGADFYVDGDGKVLTFDDWSVEKNGAIYGRRSDWKDLYAIAKEYLQAIYMNPGSVVLRTTDPRSTGKNGQEYNNPYQYMFQQMHAADNITLADESIYELPHEYNGGSSRPAYIGRPSSGGDGQAPCVACGQDRIQAHFYYGWFDNNDLRRDASVAVTGSTGGGQELMQSFDRSAWGKGCGPGTNKWDWNRMTAPDTKTYGNSGINFSYMRISDAYLMLAEVCAALGDEGSAKTYLAIVHNRAFPGNNDPNFEKYISDCGSVYNAVLKERALEFSGEGVRRFDIIRTGILPEVAVENRKVMSAIIEGIRQDGYYTFKNGNQIPAYIWTKMVDAKSKYGYRLTSQTPVDKQDDPVLFPGWRGQHDDWGSLVPAYAGVTMTNVAIKGLFKYIEPGSAEALALEADGYVQTPWAIDMLKYEDSYAKKLFAGYTDADYAAKNPPIHLLPNIYQVLLNSGITNGYGFKQQ
;
A
#
# COMPACT_ATOMS: atom_id res chain seq x y z
N MET A 1 51.43 5.03 71.36
CA MET A 1 50.78 3.86 70.72
C MET A 1 49.99 4.16 69.43
N LYS A 2 49.74 5.42 69.03
CA LYS A 2 49.05 5.73 67.76
C LYS A 2 49.95 5.86 66.49
N LYS A 3 51.29 5.91 66.63
CA LYS A 3 52.21 6.02 65.48
C LYS A 3 52.81 4.70 64.99
N ILE A 4 52.87 3.66 65.83
CA ILE A 4 53.35 2.32 65.44
C ILE A 4 52.22 1.52 64.75
N LEU A 5 50.96 1.74 65.14
CA LEU A 5 49.80 1.12 64.48
C LEU A 5 49.63 1.59 63.02
N ASN A 6 49.97 2.85 62.72
CA ASN A 6 49.80 3.42 61.38
C ASN A 6 50.91 2.98 60.39
N ILE A 7 52.10 2.59 60.87
CA ILE A 7 53.18 2.11 60.00
C ILE A 7 52.99 0.62 59.66
N THR A 8 52.46 -0.18 60.60
CA THR A 8 52.13 -1.59 60.33
C THR A 8 50.91 -1.75 59.42
N LEU A 9 49.92 -0.84 59.47
CA LEU A 9 48.79 -0.82 58.54
C LEU A 9 49.16 -0.33 57.13
N ALA A 10 50.17 0.55 56.99
CA ALA A 10 50.65 1.00 55.68
C ALA A 10 51.51 -0.06 54.95
N ALA A 11 52.28 -0.86 55.69
CA ALA A 11 53.06 -1.96 55.11
C ALA A 11 52.18 -3.17 54.71
N ALA A 12 51.06 -3.40 55.38
CA ALA A 12 50.09 -4.44 55.01
C ALA A 12 49.28 -4.08 53.74
N PHE A 13 49.18 -2.80 53.39
CA PHE A 13 48.47 -2.33 52.19
C PHE A 13 49.36 -2.29 50.93
N ALA A 14 50.70 -2.34 51.08
CA ALA A 14 51.65 -2.28 49.97
C ALA A 14 52.06 -3.66 49.40
N CYS A 15 51.77 -4.76 50.10
CA CYS A 15 52.13 -6.13 49.66
C CYS A 15 50.98 -6.89 48.96
N ALA A 16 49.87 -6.23 48.62
CA ALA A 16 48.77 -6.83 47.86
C ALA A 16 48.73 -6.40 46.38
N MET A 17 49.76 -5.68 45.89
CA MET A 17 49.84 -5.25 44.49
C MET A 17 51.02 -5.89 43.76
N THR A 18 50.92 -7.20 43.52
CA THR A 18 51.63 -7.85 42.41
C THR A 18 50.72 -8.90 41.77
N GLY A 19 50.11 -8.52 40.65
CA GLY A 19 49.90 -9.37 39.47
C GLY A 19 48.84 -10.48 39.55
N CYS A 20 47.59 -10.13 39.25
CA CYS A 20 46.78 -10.90 38.31
C CYS A 20 46.25 -9.92 37.27
N GLN A 21 46.83 -9.91 36.06
CA GLN A 21 46.29 -9.13 34.94
C GLN A 21 44.92 -9.66 34.46
N ASP A 22 44.52 -10.87 34.87
CA ASP A 22 43.27 -11.51 34.40
C ASP A 22 41.99 -11.12 35.17
N PHE A 23 42.04 -10.21 36.15
CA PHE A 23 40.84 -9.82 36.92
C PHE A 23 40.24 -8.47 36.49
N LEU A 24 40.94 -7.70 35.66
CA LEU A 24 40.43 -6.43 35.10
C LEU A 24 39.91 -6.58 33.66
N ASP A 25 40.07 -7.74 33.04
CA ASP A 25 39.34 -8.14 31.82
C ASP A 25 38.08 -8.93 32.19
N THR A 26 37.21 -8.32 32.99
CA THR A 26 35.83 -8.80 33.10
C THR A 26 34.99 -8.12 32.04
N SER A 27 34.93 -8.73 30.85
CA SER A 27 33.89 -8.41 29.87
C SER A 27 32.53 -8.61 30.54
N SER A 28 31.70 -7.56 30.57
CA SER A 28 30.31 -7.69 30.99
C SER A 28 29.67 -8.85 30.20
N PRO A 29 28.96 -9.81 30.83
CA PRO A 29 28.31 -10.91 30.12
C PRO A 29 27.21 -10.46 29.14
N SER A 30 26.98 -9.15 29.03
CA SER A 30 26.04 -8.51 28.11
C SER A 30 26.69 -7.88 26.88
N VAL A 31 28.02 -7.89 26.77
CA VAL A 31 28.70 -7.58 25.49
C VAL A 31 28.90 -8.91 24.80
N VAL A 32 27.90 -9.32 24.03
CA VAL A 32 28.08 -10.43 23.10
C VAL A 32 29.12 -9.97 22.10
N ASP A 33 30.30 -10.60 22.13
CA ASP A 33 31.43 -10.25 21.29
C ASP A 33 30.98 -10.21 19.81
N ARG A 34 31.35 -9.15 19.10
CA ARG A 34 30.97 -8.94 17.70
C ARG A 34 31.45 -10.12 16.83
N ASP A 35 32.58 -10.72 17.20
CA ASP A 35 33.13 -11.89 16.53
C ASP A 35 32.35 -13.19 16.89
N PHE A 36 31.71 -13.25 18.05
CA PHE A 36 30.86 -14.38 18.48
C PHE A 36 29.45 -14.32 17.86
N VAL A 37 28.84 -13.14 17.75
CA VAL A 37 27.49 -12.98 17.13
C VAL A 37 27.51 -13.27 15.62
N PHE A 38 28.64 -13.09 14.94
CA PHE A 38 28.68 -13.21 13.47
C PHE A 38 29.57 -14.34 12.95
N SER A 39 30.04 -15.25 13.82
CA SER A 39 30.79 -16.46 13.44
C SER A 39 29.91 -17.66 13.08
N ASN A 40 28.59 -17.60 13.28
CA ASN A 40 27.66 -18.64 12.84
C ASN A 40 26.33 -18.08 12.30
N GLU A 41 25.74 -18.81 11.36
CA GLU A 41 24.55 -18.41 10.59
C GLU A 41 23.33 -18.06 11.47
N GLU A 42 23.13 -18.80 12.56
CA GLU A 42 21.95 -18.66 13.43
C GLU A 42 21.87 -17.28 14.07
N SER A 43 23.00 -16.81 14.61
CA SER A 43 23.09 -15.50 15.27
C SER A 43 22.92 -14.35 14.26
N ALA A 44 23.51 -14.46 13.07
CA ALA A 44 23.32 -13.49 12.00
C ALA A 44 21.85 -13.40 11.53
N ARG A 45 21.18 -14.56 11.43
CA ARG A 45 19.76 -14.65 11.09
C ARG A 45 18.87 -14.04 12.18
N GLY A 46 19.17 -14.26 13.45
CA GLY A 46 18.46 -13.64 14.57
C GLY A 46 18.53 -12.11 14.53
N ALA A 47 19.71 -11.54 14.26
CA ALA A 47 19.88 -10.10 14.12
C ALA A 47 19.14 -9.53 12.89
N LEU A 48 19.11 -10.26 11.77
CA LEU A 48 18.31 -9.89 10.60
C LEU A 48 16.80 -9.88 10.89
N TYR A 49 16.29 -10.89 11.60
CA TYR A 49 14.89 -10.95 12.01
C TYR A 49 14.49 -9.81 12.95
N TYR A 50 15.39 -9.38 13.83
CA TYR A 50 15.18 -8.15 14.58
C TYR A 50 15.03 -6.93 13.65
N GLY A 51 15.86 -6.81 12.61
CA GLY A 51 15.72 -5.79 11.57
C GLY A 51 14.35 -5.81 10.89
N TYR A 52 13.88 -6.97 10.44
CA TYR A 52 12.54 -7.11 9.88
C TYR A 52 11.44 -6.73 10.87
N GLU A 53 11.56 -7.13 12.13
CA GLU A 53 10.58 -6.77 13.15
C GLU A 53 10.52 -5.27 13.37
N THR A 54 11.64 -4.54 13.34
CA THR A 54 11.61 -3.06 13.43
C THR A 54 10.84 -2.44 12.26
N LEU A 55 10.99 -2.96 11.03
CA LEU A 55 10.25 -2.49 9.87
C LEU A 55 8.76 -2.83 9.99
N ARG A 56 8.42 -4.08 10.34
CA ARG A 56 7.04 -4.57 10.53
C ARG A 56 6.31 -3.84 11.66
N ALA A 57 7.01 -3.54 12.75
CA ALA A 57 6.48 -2.78 13.88
C ALA A 57 6.24 -1.30 13.52
N ASN A 58 6.92 -0.75 12.50
CA ASN A 58 6.63 0.55 11.93
C ASN A 58 5.37 0.50 11.04
N ARG A 59 4.22 0.27 11.69
CA ARG A 59 2.93 0.06 11.02
C ARG A 59 2.52 1.25 10.15
N SER A 60 3.01 2.47 10.45
CA SER A 60 2.77 3.70 9.70
C SER A 60 3.24 3.64 8.24
N VAL A 61 4.18 2.76 7.90
CA VAL A 61 4.71 2.65 6.54
C VAL A 61 3.87 1.75 5.64
N HIS A 62 3.16 0.75 6.19
CA HIS A 62 2.63 -0.36 5.40
C HIS A 62 1.29 -0.95 5.88
N ASN A 63 0.74 -0.53 7.02
CA ASN A 63 -0.42 -1.21 7.63
C ASN A 63 -1.49 -0.25 8.16
N VAL A 64 -1.09 0.74 8.96
CA VAL A 64 -1.98 1.67 9.68
C VAL A 64 -1.39 3.06 9.60
N GLY A 65 -2.06 4.07 10.14
CA GLY A 65 -1.51 5.41 10.28
C GLY A 65 -1.18 6.02 8.94
N PHE A 66 0.05 6.47 8.81
CA PHE A 66 0.46 7.25 7.67
C PHE A 66 0.25 6.57 6.29
N PHE A 67 0.30 5.23 6.22
CA PHE A 67 0.07 4.44 5.01
C PHE A 67 -1.29 4.67 4.35
N TRP A 68 -2.28 5.22 5.06
CA TRP A 68 -3.59 5.44 4.48
C TRP A 68 -3.65 6.57 3.44
N HIS A 69 -2.80 7.58 3.58
CA HIS A 69 -2.78 8.75 2.69
C HIS A 69 -2.49 8.43 1.21
N PRO A 70 -1.56 7.54 0.82
CA PRO A 70 -1.42 7.15 -0.58
C PRO A 70 -2.61 6.36 -1.12
N VAL A 71 -3.50 5.83 -0.26
CA VAL A 71 -4.77 5.23 -0.67
C VAL A 71 -5.75 6.37 -0.97
N TRP A 72 -6.13 7.14 0.04
CA TRP A 72 -7.16 8.20 -0.07
C TRP A 72 -6.75 9.41 -0.89
N GLY A 73 -5.46 9.61 -1.12
CA GLY A 73 -4.87 10.70 -1.89
C GLY A 73 -4.76 10.41 -3.38
N SER A 74 -5.39 9.35 -3.87
CA SER A 74 -5.42 8.99 -5.29
C SER A 74 -6.70 9.46 -5.97
N ASP A 75 -6.80 9.28 -7.29
CA ASP A 75 -8.00 9.58 -8.08
C ASP A 75 -9.04 8.47 -8.07
N ILE A 76 -8.74 7.32 -7.47
CA ILE A 76 -9.67 6.18 -7.42
C ILE A 76 -10.32 6.04 -6.05
N GLU A 77 -9.80 6.75 -5.05
CA GLU A 77 -10.12 6.59 -3.63
C GLU A 77 -10.23 7.95 -2.91
N ASP A 78 -10.92 7.95 -1.78
CA ASP A 78 -11.16 9.08 -0.88
C ASP A 78 -11.13 8.60 0.57
N SER A 79 -11.03 9.55 1.50
CA SER A 79 -11.30 9.30 2.90
C SER A 79 -12.80 9.43 3.15
N GLN A 80 -13.29 8.62 4.08
CA GLN A 80 -14.62 8.80 4.65
C GLN A 80 -14.77 10.18 5.34
N ASP A 81 -13.68 10.72 5.87
CA ASP A 81 -13.76 11.89 6.74
C ASP A 81 -14.13 13.12 5.90
N ILE A 82 -14.99 13.98 6.45
CA ILE A 82 -15.36 15.23 5.79
C ILE A 82 -14.12 16.13 5.79
N TYR A 83 -13.84 16.72 4.64
CA TYR A 83 -12.78 17.71 4.53
C TYR A 83 -13.03 18.86 5.51
N ASP A 84 -12.02 19.17 6.32
CA ASP A 84 -12.03 20.29 7.26
C ASP A 84 -10.77 21.13 7.08
N GLU A 85 -10.95 22.44 6.94
CA GLU A 85 -9.88 23.38 6.66
C GLU A 85 -9.13 23.71 7.96
N GLY A 86 -7.87 23.28 8.07
CA GLY A 86 -7.05 23.43 9.28
C GLY A 86 -6.79 22.14 10.06
N SER A 87 -7.40 21.02 9.66
CA SER A 87 -7.03 19.70 10.16
C SER A 87 -5.75 19.19 9.48
N ALA A 88 -4.63 19.17 10.20
CA ALA A 88 -3.39 18.54 9.71
C ALA A 88 -3.58 17.01 9.63
N GLY A 89 -3.38 16.41 8.45
CA GLY A 89 -3.42 14.95 8.26
C GLY A 89 -4.34 14.46 7.13
N ILE A 90 -5.08 13.38 7.42
CA ILE A 90 -5.98 12.60 6.55
C ILE A 90 -6.74 13.41 5.49
N CYS A 91 -7.29 14.57 5.87
CA CYS A 91 -8.17 15.37 5.02
C CYS A 91 -7.42 16.20 3.94
N GLU A 92 -6.15 16.56 4.18
CA GLU A 92 -5.37 17.41 3.27
C GLU A 92 -4.53 16.62 2.26
N LYS A 93 -4.33 15.31 2.48
CA LYS A 93 -3.73 14.35 1.51
C LYS A 93 -2.40 14.82 0.90
N TRP A 94 -1.63 15.55 1.71
CA TRP A 94 -0.36 16.21 1.39
C TRP A 94 -0.41 17.18 0.21
N TYR A 95 -1.48 17.96 0.10
CA TYR A 95 -1.54 19.07 -0.85
C TYR A 95 -1.59 20.45 -0.22
N TYR A 96 -1.61 20.54 1.11
CA TYR A 96 -1.39 21.77 1.88
C TYR A 96 -2.24 22.96 1.38
N PRO A 97 -3.59 22.86 1.40
CA PRO A 97 -4.49 23.90 0.91
C PRO A 97 -4.32 25.26 1.59
N GLY A 98 -3.91 25.27 2.86
CA GLY A 98 -3.53 26.51 3.57
C GLY A 98 -2.16 27.08 3.18
N GLY A 99 -1.42 26.42 2.28
CA GLY A 99 -0.04 26.71 1.93
C GLY A 99 0.98 26.06 2.88
N THR A 100 2.11 25.61 2.33
CA THR A 100 3.16 24.90 3.09
C THR A 100 3.74 25.72 4.25
N GLY A 101 3.82 27.05 4.11
CA GLY A 101 4.29 27.95 5.17
C GLY A 101 3.33 28.09 6.36
N ASN A 102 2.06 27.70 6.22
CA ASN A 102 1.08 27.73 7.30
C ASN A 102 0.91 26.35 7.97
N TYR A 103 1.44 25.29 7.37
CA TYR A 103 1.38 23.95 7.93
C TYR A 103 2.19 23.84 9.23
N ASN A 104 1.57 23.32 10.28
CA ASN A 104 2.27 23.02 11.53
C ASN A 104 3.04 21.72 11.39
N ILE A 105 4.35 21.84 11.21
CA ILE A 105 5.25 20.70 11.00
C ILE A 105 5.26 19.72 12.18
N ASN A 106 4.91 20.15 13.40
CA ASN A 106 4.98 19.31 14.61
C ASN A 106 3.65 18.62 14.96
N SER A 107 2.56 18.89 14.25
CA SER A 107 1.24 18.30 14.53
C SER A 107 0.69 17.46 13.37
N GLY A 108 1.51 17.15 12.37
CA GLY A 108 1.13 16.30 11.25
C GLY A 108 1.07 14.82 11.62
N GLU A 109 0.36 14.02 10.81
CA GLU A 109 0.44 12.56 10.87
C GLU A 109 1.73 12.04 10.22
N GLY A 110 2.26 10.91 10.70
CA GLY A 110 3.46 10.27 10.14
C GLY A 110 4.78 10.91 10.53
N THR A 111 4.79 11.78 11.55
CA THR A 111 6.01 12.43 12.08
C THR A 111 7.04 11.44 12.61
N GLU A 112 6.61 10.23 12.98
CA GLU A 112 7.44 9.12 13.45
C GLU A 112 8.15 8.35 12.32
N VAL A 113 7.63 8.40 11.09
CA VAL A 113 8.06 7.54 9.98
C VAL A 113 9.55 7.72 9.69
N PHE A 114 10.01 8.97 9.64
CA PHE A 114 11.43 9.30 9.44
C PHE A 114 12.33 8.58 10.45
N THR A 115 12.11 8.83 11.75
CA THR A 115 12.96 8.27 12.81
C THR A 115 12.91 6.75 12.84
N LYS A 116 11.72 6.16 12.65
CA LYS A 116 11.56 4.69 12.64
C LYS A 116 12.26 4.00 11.47
N LEU A 117 12.30 4.63 10.29
CA LEU A 117 13.07 4.10 9.17
C LEU A 117 14.58 4.13 9.46
N TYR A 118 15.09 5.19 10.12
CA TYR A 118 16.50 5.24 10.54
C TYR A 118 16.85 4.24 11.65
N GLU A 119 15.90 3.88 12.53
CA GLU A 119 16.09 2.78 13.49
C GLU A 119 16.37 1.45 12.75
N THR A 120 15.55 1.11 11.74
CA THR A 120 15.78 -0.08 10.90
C THR A 120 17.10 0.00 10.11
N ILE A 121 17.43 1.17 9.55
CA ILE A 121 18.70 1.39 8.84
C ILE A 121 19.90 1.16 9.77
N SER A 122 19.83 1.58 11.04
CA SER A 122 20.91 1.36 12.01
C SER A 122 21.17 -0.13 12.26
N VAL A 123 20.12 -0.94 12.36
CA VAL A 123 20.23 -2.40 12.48
C VAL A 123 20.85 -3.00 11.21
N ALA A 124 20.35 -2.60 10.04
CA ALA A 124 20.88 -3.08 8.75
C ALA A 124 22.36 -2.69 8.56
N ASN A 125 22.75 -1.45 8.92
CA ASN A 125 24.13 -0.98 8.86
C ASN A 125 25.05 -1.80 9.77
N SER A 126 24.58 -2.17 10.96
CA SER A 126 25.33 -3.00 11.90
C SER A 126 25.57 -4.41 11.36
N LEU A 127 24.56 -5.00 10.72
CA LEU A 127 24.69 -6.29 10.02
C LEU A 127 25.67 -6.20 8.86
N ILE A 128 25.47 -5.26 7.94
CA ILE A 128 26.27 -5.07 6.74
C ILE A 128 27.74 -4.83 7.10
N SER A 129 28.01 -3.93 8.06
CA SER A 129 29.37 -3.61 8.49
C SER A 129 30.07 -4.82 9.13
N SER A 130 29.32 -5.67 9.84
CA SER A 130 29.87 -6.90 10.43
C SER A 130 30.22 -7.95 9.37
N PHE A 131 29.35 -8.16 8.37
CA PHE A 131 29.65 -9.07 7.25
C PHE A 131 30.85 -8.60 6.44
N GLU A 132 30.90 -7.32 6.10
CA GLU A 132 31.99 -6.74 5.30
C GLU A 132 33.35 -6.75 6.02
N ALA A 133 33.35 -6.90 7.36
CA ALA A 133 34.56 -7.04 8.17
C ALA A 133 35.07 -8.49 8.29
N LEU A 134 34.35 -9.50 7.78
CA LEU A 134 34.79 -10.89 7.83
C LEU A 134 35.95 -11.14 6.85
N ASP A 135 37.00 -11.81 7.32
CA ASP A 135 38.17 -12.17 6.49
C ASP A 135 37.79 -12.98 5.23
N ASN A 136 36.72 -13.79 5.32
CA ASN A 136 36.21 -14.62 4.23
C ASN A 136 35.05 -13.97 3.45
N PHE A 137 34.73 -12.69 3.66
CA PHE A 137 33.58 -12.03 3.03
C PHE A 137 33.57 -12.16 1.50
N GLN A 138 34.74 -11.99 0.86
CA GLN A 138 34.86 -12.17 -0.59
C GLN A 138 34.49 -13.59 -1.04
N SER A 139 34.84 -14.60 -0.24
CA SER A 139 34.45 -15.99 -0.52
C SER A 139 32.96 -16.23 -0.30
N ILE A 140 32.33 -15.54 0.66
CA ILE A 140 30.88 -15.61 0.88
C ILE A 140 30.14 -15.04 -0.33
N MET A 141 30.65 -13.95 -0.91
CA MET A 141 30.06 -13.22 -2.03
C MET A 141 30.56 -13.69 -3.40
N THR A 142 31.03 -14.93 -3.53
CA THR A 142 31.47 -15.51 -4.80
C THR A 142 30.67 -16.79 -5.12
N GLY A 143 30.17 -16.90 -6.35
CA GLY A 143 29.49 -18.09 -6.85
C GLY A 143 27.99 -18.14 -6.53
N GLU A 144 27.45 -19.35 -6.41
CA GLU A 144 26.01 -19.58 -6.16
C GLU A 144 25.57 -19.10 -4.77
N PRO A 145 24.26 -18.81 -4.58
CA PRO A 145 23.72 -18.43 -3.29
C PRO A 145 24.05 -19.42 -2.17
N ASN A 146 24.47 -18.90 -1.02
CA ASN A 146 24.64 -19.63 0.22
C ASN A 146 23.91 -18.91 1.37
N ASN A 147 23.76 -19.57 2.51
CA ASN A 147 22.99 -19.00 3.63
C ASN A 147 23.53 -17.65 4.14
N LEU A 148 24.86 -17.46 4.14
CA LEU A 148 25.48 -16.21 4.62
C LEU A 148 25.35 -15.08 3.60
N SER A 149 25.53 -15.37 2.31
CA SER A 149 25.34 -14.38 1.24
C SER A 149 23.89 -13.95 1.13
N ASP A 150 22.94 -14.87 1.36
CA ASP A 150 21.52 -14.58 1.40
C ASP A 150 21.16 -13.65 2.58
N ILE A 151 21.65 -13.93 3.79
CA ILE A 151 21.46 -13.04 4.96
C ILE A 151 22.03 -11.65 4.70
N TYR A 152 23.23 -11.55 4.13
CA TYR A 152 23.83 -10.26 3.77
C TYR A 152 22.99 -9.52 2.72
N GLY A 153 22.56 -10.21 1.66
CA GLY A 153 21.72 -9.63 0.62
C GLY A 153 20.38 -9.12 1.15
N GLN A 154 19.75 -9.87 2.07
CA GLN A 154 18.54 -9.44 2.76
C GLN A 154 18.75 -8.17 3.59
N ALA A 155 19.87 -8.05 4.31
CA ALA A 155 20.20 -6.84 5.07
C ALA A 155 20.40 -5.62 4.15
N VAL A 156 21.05 -5.79 3.00
CA VAL A 156 21.21 -4.75 1.97
C VAL A 156 19.84 -4.35 1.39
N ALA A 157 18.97 -5.32 1.11
CA ALA A 157 17.62 -5.08 0.63
C ALA A 157 16.74 -4.35 1.65
N LEU A 158 16.86 -4.69 2.93
CA LEU A 158 16.16 -4.03 4.03
C LEU A 158 16.53 -2.54 4.10
N ARG A 159 17.84 -2.24 4.07
CA ARG A 159 18.33 -0.85 4.03
C ARG A 159 17.84 -0.09 2.79
N ALA A 160 17.93 -0.71 1.61
CA ALA A 160 17.48 -0.09 0.36
C ALA A 160 15.96 0.19 0.37
N THR A 161 15.17 -0.71 0.95
CA THR A 161 13.71 -0.51 1.13
C THR A 161 13.44 0.70 2.03
N CYS A 162 14.17 0.85 3.14
CA CYS A 162 14.02 2.02 4.01
C CYS A 162 14.39 3.34 3.32
N TYR A 163 15.45 3.36 2.50
CA TYR A 163 15.79 4.55 1.73
C TYR A 163 14.80 4.86 0.61
N TRP A 164 14.22 3.84 0.00
CA TRP A 164 13.11 4.04 -0.94
C TRP A 164 11.91 4.71 -0.28
N GLU A 165 11.52 4.21 0.89
CA GLU A 165 10.47 4.79 1.72
C GLU A 165 10.81 6.25 2.10
N LEU A 166 11.98 6.51 2.66
CA LEU A 166 12.40 7.88 3.03
C LEU A 166 12.34 8.84 1.83
N CYS A 167 12.89 8.44 0.68
CA CYS A 167 12.97 9.32 -0.48
C CYS A 167 11.60 9.57 -1.12
N ARG A 168 10.68 8.59 -1.13
CA ARG A 168 9.33 8.80 -1.69
C ARG A 168 8.46 9.69 -0.82
N TRP A 169 8.74 9.77 0.49
CA TRP A 169 7.98 10.59 1.44
C TRP A 169 8.55 12.00 1.64
N TYR A 170 9.86 12.10 1.85
CA TYR A 170 10.54 13.34 2.26
C TYR A 170 11.38 13.97 1.15
N GLY A 171 11.67 13.19 0.11
CA GLY A 171 12.52 13.62 -0.99
C GLY A 171 14.00 13.41 -0.67
N ASP A 172 14.75 14.49 -0.53
CA ASP A 172 16.18 14.42 -0.22
C ASP A 172 16.36 14.23 1.29
N VAL A 173 17.22 13.30 1.71
CA VAL A 173 17.39 12.87 3.12
C VAL A 173 18.86 12.60 3.44
N PRO A 174 19.26 12.51 4.72
CA PRO A 174 20.58 11.99 5.08
C PRO A 174 20.86 10.59 4.51
N HIS A 175 22.12 10.26 4.24
CA HIS A 175 22.52 8.93 3.74
C HIS A 175 23.57 8.30 4.64
N ALA A 176 23.12 7.66 5.72
CA ALA A 176 23.96 6.92 6.66
C ALA A 176 24.17 5.46 6.20
N LEU A 177 25.42 5.06 6.00
CA LEU A 177 25.80 3.75 5.43
C LEU A 177 26.56 2.85 6.39
N ASN A 178 27.12 3.40 7.47
CA ASN A 178 27.98 2.68 8.40
C ASN A 178 27.32 2.47 9.76
N ALA A 179 27.76 1.43 10.48
CA ALA A 179 27.32 1.18 11.85
C ALA A 179 27.67 2.37 12.76
N GLY A 180 26.69 2.88 13.51
CA GLY A 180 26.87 4.04 14.40
C GLY A 180 26.96 5.40 13.70
N GLU A 181 26.87 5.45 12.38
CA GLU A 181 26.84 6.71 11.63
C GLU A 181 25.57 7.50 11.93
N GLN A 182 25.73 8.79 12.20
CA GLN A 182 24.60 9.69 12.46
C GLN A 182 23.98 10.15 11.14
N ALA A 183 22.65 10.09 11.03
CA ALA A 183 21.89 10.64 9.92
C ALA A 183 21.94 12.19 9.92
N LYS A 184 22.91 12.76 9.21
CA LYS A 184 23.13 14.20 9.10
C LYS A 184 23.30 14.69 7.67
N GLY A 185 22.93 15.95 7.44
CA GLY A 185 23.02 16.58 6.12
C GLY A 185 22.03 16.00 5.11
N LEU A 186 21.83 16.69 4.00
CA LEU A 186 21.00 16.18 2.91
C LEU A 186 21.91 15.58 1.83
N THR A 187 21.49 14.45 1.30
CA THR A 187 22.08 13.83 0.11
C THR A 187 21.04 13.84 -1.00
N SER A 188 21.48 14.09 -2.23
CA SER A 188 20.64 13.95 -3.43
C SER A 188 19.95 12.58 -3.41
N ARG A 189 18.61 12.56 -3.48
CA ARG A 189 17.86 11.29 -3.56
C ARG A 189 18.27 10.44 -4.76
N TYR A 190 18.72 11.08 -5.84
CA TYR A 190 19.20 10.39 -7.04
C TYR A 190 20.50 9.64 -6.76
N ALA A 191 21.43 10.24 -5.99
CA ALA A 191 22.65 9.56 -5.55
C ALA A 191 22.36 8.41 -4.58
N ILE A 192 21.40 8.59 -3.67
CA ILE A 192 20.93 7.52 -2.76
C ILE A 192 20.38 6.35 -3.59
N TYR A 193 19.49 6.61 -4.54
CA TYR A 193 18.92 5.58 -5.39
C TYR A 193 19.97 4.87 -6.24
N ASP A 194 20.86 5.60 -6.90
CA ASP A 194 21.93 5.03 -7.71
C ASP A 194 22.87 4.14 -6.87
N TYR A 195 23.20 4.55 -5.64
CA TYR A 195 23.96 3.73 -4.70
C TYR A 195 23.25 2.42 -4.38
N HIS A 196 21.97 2.48 -4.00
CA HIS A 196 21.21 1.29 -3.63
C HIS A 196 20.93 0.38 -4.81
N ILE A 197 20.70 0.92 -6.01
CA ILE A 197 20.61 0.12 -7.24
C ILE A 197 21.93 -0.63 -7.42
N ARG A 198 23.09 0.03 -7.36
CA ARG A 198 24.39 -0.62 -7.52
C ARG A 198 24.61 -1.73 -6.49
N LYS A 199 24.39 -1.45 -5.20
CA LYS A 199 24.55 -2.44 -4.13
C LYS A 199 23.59 -3.62 -4.23
N LEU A 200 22.34 -3.39 -4.63
CA LEU A 200 21.37 -4.47 -4.84
C LEU A 200 21.80 -5.39 -6.00
N ARG A 201 22.34 -4.81 -7.08
CA ARG A 201 22.86 -5.59 -8.22
C ARG A 201 24.07 -6.44 -7.86
N GLU A 202 24.89 -5.99 -6.89
CA GLU A 202 26.02 -6.78 -6.37
C GLU A 202 25.56 -8.00 -5.58
N VAL A 203 24.47 -7.89 -4.78
CA VAL A 203 24.01 -8.99 -3.92
C VAL A 203 23.02 -9.93 -4.58
N GLU A 204 22.23 -9.44 -5.54
CA GLU A 204 21.19 -10.21 -6.23
C GLU A 204 21.66 -11.58 -6.72
N PRO A 205 22.87 -11.73 -7.30
CA PRO A 205 23.36 -13.02 -7.79
C PRO A 205 23.47 -14.12 -6.73
N HIS A 206 23.63 -13.70 -5.47
CA HIS A 206 24.02 -14.54 -4.33
C HIS A 206 22.87 -14.73 -3.32
N MET A 207 21.64 -14.41 -3.71
CA MET A 207 20.45 -14.57 -2.88
C MET A 207 19.60 -15.74 -3.37
N TYR A 208 18.84 -16.34 -2.45
CA TYR A 208 17.85 -17.36 -2.79
C TYR A 208 16.55 -16.72 -3.28
N ARG A 209 15.88 -17.39 -4.22
CA ARG A 209 14.50 -17.10 -4.61
C ARG A 209 13.51 -17.79 -3.66
N PRO A 210 12.23 -17.38 -3.65
CA PRO A 210 11.18 -18.17 -3.00
C PRO A 210 11.19 -19.61 -3.53
N GLY A 211 11.16 -20.59 -2.64
CA GLY A 211 11.23 -22.02 -2.97
C GLY A 211 12.63 -22.60 -3.12
N GLU A 212 13.68 -21.79 -3.05
CA GLU A 212 15.07 -22.25 -2.98
C GLU A 212 15.54 -22.31 -1.52
N GLY A 213 16.25 -23.38 -1.15
CA GLY A 213 16.66 -23.60 0.23
C GLY A 213 15.44 -23.62 1.18
N SER A 214 15.47 -22.77 2.22
CA SER A 214 14.33 -22.53 3.11
C SER A 214 13.64 -21.18 2.84
N THR A 215 14.00 -20.48 1.77
CA THR A 215 13.53 -19.12 1.48
C THR A 215 12.09 -19.12 0.99
N ARG A 216 11.29 -18.25 1.60
CA ARG A 216 9.87 -18.05 1.33
C ARG A 216 9.61 -16.58 1.00
N ALA A 217 8.36 -16.24 0.68
CA ALA A 217 7.95 -14.87 0.37
C ALA A 217 7.85 -13.96 1.61
N ASP A 218 8.06 -14.47 2.83
CA ASP A 218 8.05 -13.68 4.08
C ASP A 218 9.39 -12.97 4.40
N VAL A 219 10.37 -13.11 3.51
CA VAL A 219 11.66 -12.42 3.58
C VAL A 219 11.98 -11.71 2.26
N MET A 220 12.85 -10.69 2.30
CA MET A 220 13.33 -9.96 1.12
C MET A 220 14.29 -10.81 0.28
N ASN A 221 13.72 -11.77 -0.44
CA ASN A 221 14.40 -12.73 -1.30
C ASN A 221 14.92 -12.10 -2.61
N ARG A 222 15.64 -12.89 -3.41
CA ARG A 222 16.19 -12.48 -4.72
C ARG A 222 15.13 -11.91 -5.67
N THR A 223 13.96 -12.54 -5.76
CA THR A 223 12.86 -12.07 -6.62
C THR A 223 12.37 -10.69 -6.16
N TYR A 224 12.30 -10.46 -4.85
CA TYR A 224 12.02 -9.12 -4.30
C TYR A 224 13.12 -8.11 -4.63
N VAL A 225 14.40 -8.49 -4.52
CA VAL A 225 15.52 -7.60 -4.86
C VAL A 225 15.50 -7.18 -6.33
N GLN A 226 15.20 -8.10 -7.25
CA GLN A 226 15.00 -7.77 -8.66
C GLN A 226 13.86 -6.75 -8.85
N GLY A 227 12.74 -6.96 -8.14
CA GLY A 227 11.60 -6.05 -8.20
C GLY A 227 11.92 -4.68 -7.57
N LEU A 228 12.69 -4.67 -6.49
CA LEU A 228 13.14 -3.46 -5.81
C LEU A 228 14.11 -2.67 -6.69
N ILE A 229 15.02 -3.31 -7.42
CA ILE A 229 15.88 -2.64 -8.41
C ILE A 229 15.01 -1.95 -9.48
N GLY A 230 14.04 -2.67 -10.05
CA GLY A 230 13.11 -2.10 -11.02
C GLY A 230 12.33 -0.90 -10.46
N ARG A 231 11.79 -1.04 -9.25
CA ARG A 231 11.07 0.00 -8.53
C ARG A 231 11.95 1.22 -8.26
N LEU A 232 13.17 1.04 -7.73
CA LEU A 232 14.12 2.13 -7.50
C LEU A 232 14.44 2.88 -8.79
N CYS A 233 14.70 2.16 -9.89
CA CYS A 233 14.95 2.78 -11.19
C CYS A 233 13.76 3.62 -11.68
N MET A 234 12.53 3.11 -11.52
CA MET A 234 11.31 3.81 -11.93
C MET A 234 11.02 5.07 -11.10
N TYR A 235 11.32 5.06 -9.80
CA TYR A 235 11.21 6.25 -8.94
C TYR A 235 12.34 7.25 -9.20
N ASN A 236 13.57 6.76 -9.41
CA ASN A 236 14.76 7.57 -9.67
C ASN A 236 14.68 8.29 -11.04
N GLY A 237 14.22 7.59 -12.07
CA GLY A 237 13.98 8.16 -13.40
C GLY A 237 12.60 8.83 -13.56
N GLY A 238 11.72 8.67 -12.58
CA GLY A 238 10.37 9.21 -12.59
C GLY A 238 10.30 10.70 -12.26
N TYR A 239 9.09 11.25 -12.40
CA TYR A 239 8.78 12.62 -11.97
C TYR A 239 8.74 12.72 -10.45
N ALA A 240 9.34 13.77 -9.91
CA ALA A 240 9.31 14.08 -8.49
C ALA A 240 9.41 15.59 -8.26
N THR A 241 8.90 16.06 -7.12
CA THR A 241 9.09 17.46 -6.71
C THR A 241 10.46 17.59 -6.05
N ARG A 242 11.24 18.56 -6.53
CA ARG A 242 12.60 18.88 -6.09
C ARG A 242 12.64 20.28 -5.51
N ARG A 243 13.58 20.49 -4.60
CA ARG A 243 13.87 21.78 -3.98
C ARG A 243 14.71 22.63 -4.91
N THR A 244 14.47 23.94 -4.94
CA THR A 244 15.31 24.87 -5.70
C THR A 244 16.28 25.65 -4.82
N ASP A 245 16.17 25.52 -3.49
CA ASP A 245 17.02 26.24 -2.52
C ASP A 245 18.36 25.55 -2.24
N LEU A 246 18.54 24.29 -2.66
CA LEU A 246 19.76 23.50 -2.40
C LEU A 246 20.92 23.79 -3.36
N GLY A 247 20.70 24.58 -4.41
CA GLY A 247 21.68 24.82 -5.47
C GLY A 247 21.60 23.79 -6.61
N ALA A 248 22.02 24.21 -7.81
CA ALA A 248 21.95 23.36 -9.00
C ALA A 248 22.96 22.20 -8.98
N ASP A 249 24.06 22.36 -8.24
CA ASP A 249 25.13 21.38 -8.06
C ASP A 249 24.84 20.33 -6.99
N PHE A 250 23.79 20.51 -6.18
CA PHE A 250 23.37 19.53 -5.17
C PHE A 250 22.85 18.24 -5.80
N TYR A 251 22.10 18.35 -6.90
CA TYR A 251 21.46 17.20 -7.53
C TYR A 251 22.45 16.45 -8.41
N VAL A 252 23.12 15.48 -7.79
CA VAL A 252 24.08 14.59 -8.41
C VAL A 252 23.58 13.15 -8.50
N ASP A 253 24.19 12.39 -9.41
CA ASP A 253 24.06 10.94 -9.49
C ASP A 253 24.91 10.22 -8.41
N GLY A 254 24.86 8.90 -8.42
CA GLY A 254 25.62 8.04 -7.49
C GLY A 254 27.15 8.11 -7.63
N ASP A 255 27.69 8.81 -8.62
CA ASP A 255 29.12 9.03 -8.83
C ASP A 255 29.51 10.51 -8.57
N GLY A 256 28.56 11.33 -8.11
CA GLY A 256 28.77 12.75 -7.78
C GLY A 256 28.72 13.69 -8.99
N LYS A 257 28.28 13.22 -10.16
CA LYS A 257 28.12 14.06 -11.35
C LYS A 257 26.78 14.78 -11.30
N VAL A 258 26.82 16.09 -11.56
CA VAL A 258 25.63 16.94 -11.61
C VAL A 258 24.67 16.48 -12.71
N LEU A 259 23.41 16.31 -12.34
CA LEU A 259 22.33 15.85 -13.21
C LEU A 259 21.68 17.00 -13.98
N THR A 260 20.98 16.64 -15.05
CA THR A 260 20.12 17.55 -15.82
C THR A 260 18.69 17.03 -15.79
N PHE A 261 17.70 17.92 -15.96
CA PHE A 261 16.30 17.59 -15.71
C PHE A 261 15.36 18.02 -16.84
N ASP A 262 14.36 17.18 -17.11
CA ASP A 262 13.17 17.49 -17.90
C ASP A 262 12.09 18.01 -16.94
N ASP A 263 11.93 19.33 -16.89
CA ASP A 263 10.98 19.98 -15.97
C ASP A 263 9.60 20.16 -16.60
N TRP A 264 8.58 19.68 -15.88
CA TRP A 264 7.19 19.87 -16.27
C TRP A 264 6.64 21.20 -15.74
N SER A 265 6.99 21.56 -14.51
CA SER A 265 6.52 22.78 -13.84
C SER A 265 7.44 23.97 -14.04
N VAL A 266 6.91 25.18 -13.80
CA VAL A 266 7.74 26.35 -13.48
C VAL A 266 8.25 26.25 -12.04
N GLU A 267 9.25 27.07 -11.68
CA GLU A 267 9.64 27.25 -10.29
C GLU A 267 8.55 28.02 -9.53
N LYS A 268 8.16 27.48 -8.38
CA LYS A 268 7.27 28.16 -7.45
C LYS A 268 7.49 27.64 -6.03
N ASN A 269 7.52 28.55 -5.06
CA ASN A 269 7.61 28.23 -3.63
C ASN A 269 8.83 27.34 -3.26
N GLY A 270 9.97 27.55 -3.94
CA GLY A 270 11.17 26.77 -3.68
C GLY A 270 11.10 25.36 -4.26
N ALA A 271 10.24 25.13 -5.25
CA ALA A 271 9.94 23.82 -5.79
C ALA A 271 9.86 23.79 -7.33
N ILE A 272 10.29 22.68 -7.92
CA ILE A 272 10.09 22.32 -9.33
C ILE A 272 9.68 20.84 -9.39
N TYR A 273 8.76 20.50 -10.30
CA TYR A 273 8.34 19.13 -10.57
C TYR A 273 8.81 18.69 -11.96
N GLY A 274 9.58 17.61 -11.99
CA GLY A 274 10.25 17.13 -13.20
C GLY A 274 10.95 15.80 -12.95
N ARG A 275 11.72 15.32 -13.92
CA ARG A 275 12.49 14.08 -13.84
C ARG A 275 13.91 14.27 -14.36
N ARG A 276 14.83 13.38 -14.02
CA ARG A 276 16.20 13.42 -14.58
C ARG A 276 16.19 13.07 -16.07
N SER A 277 17.05 13.72 -16.86
CA SER A 277 17.04 13.64 -18.33
C SER A 277 17.51 12.29 -18.88
N ASP A 278 18.33 11.58 -18.10
CA ASP A 278 18.88 10.25 -18.37
C ASP A 278 17.98 9.11 -17.86
N TRP A 279 16.70 9.38 -17.56
CA TRP A 279 15.76 8.39 -17.04
C TRP A 279 15.66 7.09 -17.87
N LYS A 280 15.92 7.15 -19.19
CA LYS A 280 15.90 5.98 -20.07
C LYS A 280 16.97 4.95 -19.70
N ASP A 281 18.12 5.40 -19.20
CA ASP A 281 19.21 4.50 -18.79
C ASP A 281 18.80 3.71 -17.55
N LEU A 282 18.12 4.37 -16.61
CA LEU A 282 17.51 3.71 -15.44
C LEU A 282 16.40 2.74 -15.85
N TYR A 283 15.55 3.12 -16.81
CA TYR A 283 14.48 2.25 -17.29
C TYR A 283 15.04 1.03 -18.04
N ALA A 284 16.19 1.15 -18.71
CA ALA A 284 16.87 0.00 -19.30
C ALA A 284 17.34 -1.00 -18.22
N ILE A 285 17.88 -0.52 -17.09
CA ILE A 285 18.20 -1.37 -15.93
C ILE A 285 16.93 -1.99 -15.36
N ALA A 286 15.86 -1.21 -15.20
CA ALA A 286 14.59 -1.72 -14.69
C ALA A 286 14.06 -2.88 -15.55
N LYS A 287 14.12 -2.73 -16.88
CA LYS A 287 13.69 -3.76 -17.83
C LYS A 287 14.43 -5.08 -17.60
N GLU A 288 15.74 -5.03 -17.46
CA GLU A 288 16.59 -6.21 -17.24
C GLU A 288 16.15 -7.01 -16.02
N TYR A 289 16.03 -6.35 -14.86
CA TYR A 289 15.73 -7.03 -13.60
C TYR A 289 14.25 -7.46 -13.49
N LEU A 290 13.32 -6.67 -14.02
CA LEU A 290 11.91 -7.07 -14.07
C LEU A 290 11.68 -8.23 -15.06
N GLN A 291 12.42 -8.27 -16.16
CA GLN A 291 12.40 -9.41 -17.09
C GLN A 291 13.02 -10.66 -16.44
N ALA A 292 14.04 -10.52 -15.57
CA ALA A 292 14.58 -11.65 -14.82
C ALA A 292 13.55 -12.30 -13.88
N ILE A 293 12.62 -11.52 -13.30
CA ILE A 293 11.48 -12.05 -12.54
C ILE A 293 10.54 -12.83 -13.45
N TYR A 294 10.20 -12.28 -14.62
CA TYR A 294 9.35 -12.96 -15.59
C TYR A 294 9.94 -14.31 -16.03
N MET A 295 11.26 -14.37 -16.23
CA MET A 295 11.95 -15.60 -16.65
C MET A 295 12.07 -16.64 -15.53
N ASN A 296 12.23 -16.20 -14.28
CA ASN A 296 12.30 -17.10 -13.12
C ASN A 296 11.83 -16.37 -11.85
N PRO A 297 10.57 -16.50 -11.44
CA PRO A 297 10.07 -15.86 -10.23
C PRO A 297 10.36 -16.68 -8.94
N GLY A 298 10.99 -17.84 -9.05
CA GLY A 298 11.03 -18.86 -7.98
C GLY A 298 9.67 -19.57 -7.88
N SER A 299 9.21 -19.82 -6.66
CA SER A 299 7.92 -20.45 -6.39
C SER A 299 6.71 -19.50 -6.48
N VAL A 300 6.90 -18.22 -6.84
CA VAL A 300 5.82 -17.24 -6.94
C VAL A 300 5.04 -17.45 -8.24
N VAL A 301 3.71 -17.49 -8.15
CA VAL A 301 2.84 -17.85 -9.28
C VAL A 301 1.71 -16.84 -9.41
N LEU A 302 1.56 -16.22 -10.59
CA LEU A 302 0.32 -15.51 -10.93
C LEU A 302 -0.76 -16.55 -11.27
N ARG A 303 -1.84 -16.59 -10.50
CA ARG A 303 -2.95 -17.51 -10.78
C ARG A 303 -3.80 -16.94 -11.91
N THR A 304 -3.99 -17.73 -12.98
CA THR A 304 -4.88 -17.41 -14.11
C THR A 304 -6.21 -18.16 -14.04
N THR A 305 -6.34 -19.10 -13.10
CA THR A 305 -7.56 -19.83 -12.77
C THR A 305 -7.71 -19.91 -11.27
N ASP A 306 -8.94 -19.83 -10.77
CA ASP A 306 -9.20 -20.06 -9.35
C ASP A 306 -9.14 -21.56 -9.02
N PRO A 307 -8.28 -22.00 -8.09
CA PRO A 307 -8.16 -23.42 -7.76
C PRO A 307 -9.24 -23.93 -6.81
N ARG A 308 -10.07 -23.05 -6.23
CA ARG A 308 -11.11 -23.46 -5.27
C ARG A 308 -12.24 -24.18 -5.98
N SER A 309 -12.62 -25.35 -5.47
CA SER A 309 -13.82 -26.04 -5.91
C SER A 309 -15.08 -25.27 -5.51
N THR A 310 -16.19 -25.53 -6.20
CA THR A 310 -17.52 -25.07 -5.78
C THR A 310 -17.72 -25.37 -4.29
N GLY A 311 -18.20 -24.36 -3.56
CA GLY A 311 -18.49 -24.49 -2.14
C GLY A 311 -19.59 -25.54 -1.90
N LYS A 312 -19.62 -26.09 -0.68
CA LYS A 312 -20.57 -27.14 -0.27
C LYS A 312 -22.06 -26.79 -0.52
N ASN A 313 -22.38 -25.50 -0.58
CA ASN A 313 -23.74 -24.99 -0.77
C ASN A 313 -23.91 -24.33 -2.16
N GLY A 314 -23.00 -24.59 -3.11
CA GLY A 314 -23.08 -24.06 -4.48
C GLY A 314 -22.41 -22.70 -4.69
N GLN A 315 -21.58 -22.22 -3.76
CA GLN A 315 -20.78 -21.01 -3.98
C GLN A 315 -19.79 -21.22 -5.14
N GLU A 316 -19.66 -20.23 -6.02
CA GLU A 316 -18.71 -20.25 -7.13
C GLU A 316 -17.55 -19.28 -6.87
N TYR A 317 -16.32 -19.77 -6.95
CA TYR A 317 -15.15 -18.95 -6.61
C TYR A 317 -14.40 -18.38 -7.82
N ASN A 318 -14.79 -18.73 -9.06
CA ASN A 318 -14.20 -18.46 -10.40
C ASN A 318 -13.56 -17.05 -10.64
N ASN A 319 -12.61 -16.64 -9.80
CA ASN A 319 -11.99 -15.32 -9.77
C ASN A 319 -10.56 -15.47 -9.22
N PRO A 320 -9.59 -15.78 -10.10
CA PRO A 320 -8.20 -15.97 -9.69
C PRO A 320 -7.60 -14.75 -8.98
N TYR A 321 -8.06 -13.55 -9.31
CA TYR A 321 -7.63 -12.31 -8.65
C TYR A 321 -8.02 -12.28 -7.17
N GLN A 322 -9.26 -12.67 -6.85
CA GLN A 322 -9.72 -12.67 -5.46
C GLN A 322 -8.95 -13.70 -4.61
N TYR A 323 -8.54 -14.82 -5.20
CA TYR A 323 -7.95 -15.94 -4.47
C TYR A 323 -6.72 -15.55 -3.63
N MET A 324 -5.83 -14.70 -4.15
CA MET A 324 -4.65 -14.26 -3.40
C MET A 324 -5.02 -13.53 -2.11
N PHE A 325 -6.10 -12.73 -2.13
CA PHE A 325 -6.61 -12.09 -0.93
C PHE A 325 -7.19 -13.11 0.03
N GLN A 326 -7.90 -14.14 -0.47
CA GLN A 326 -8.37 -15.23 0.39
C GLN A 326 -7.23 -15.96 1.10
N GLN A 327 -6.09 -16.17 0.44
CA GLN A 327 -4.91 -16.77 1.07
C GLN A 327 -4.38 -15.90 2.23
N MET A 328 -4.29 -14.58 2.04
CA MET A 328 -3.89 -13.66 3.12
C MET A 328 -4.84 -13.64 4.32
N HIS A 329 -6.10 -14.09 4.16
CA HIS A 329 -7.08 -14.18 5.25
C HIS A 329 -6.96 -15.45 6.10
N ALA A 330 -5.97 -16.32 5.83
CA ALA A 330 -5.76 -17.56 6.57
C ALA A 330 -5.53 -17.34 8.09
N ALA A 331 -4.82 -16.25 8.44
CA ALA A 331 -4.54 -15.87 9.83
C ALA A 331 -3.86 -16.97 10.68
N ASP A 332 -2.91 -17.70 10.07
CA ASP A 332 -2.19 -18.83 10.68
C ASP A 332 -0.66 -18.68 10.70
N ASN A 333 -0.13 -17.52 10.28
CA ASN A 333 1.30 -17.16 10.16
C ASN A 333 2.17 -18.04 9.25
N ILE A 334 1.57 -19.04 8.62
CA ILE A 334 2.29 -20.03 7.81
C ILE A 334 1.87 -19.88 6.35
N THR A 335 0.59 -19.64 6.10
CA THR A 335 0.06 -19.43 4.76
C THR A 335 0.52 -18.08 4.23
N LEU A 336 1.15 -18.09 3.05
CA LEU A 336 1.46 -16.91 2.25
C LEU A 336 0.70 -17.00 0.93
N ALA A 337 0.35 -15.87 0.34
CA ALA A 337 -0.29 -15.86 -0.98
C ALA A 337 0.71 -16.26 -2.07
N ASP A 338 0.27 -17.09 -3.02
CA ASP A 338 1.16 -17.62 -4.06
C ASP A 338 1.67 -16.51 -5.00
N GLU A 339 0.92 -15.41 -5.11
CA GLU A 339 1.29 -14.25 -5.95
C GLU A 339 2.27 -13.30 -5.26
N SER A 340 2.52 -13.45 -3.95
CA SER A 340 3.38 -12.56 -3.19
C SER A 340 4.86 -12.81 -3.51
N ILE A 341 5.55 -11.74 -3.92
CA ILE A 341 7.01 -11.70 -4.01
C ILE A 341 7.61 -11.41 -2.63
N TYR A 342 6.99 -10.49 -1.88
CA TYR A 342 7.31 -10.22 -0.49
C TYR A 342 6.03 -9.92 0.30
N GLU A 343 5.77 -10.68 1.36
CA GLU A 343 4.58 -10.62 2.20
C GLU A 343 4.97 -10.49 3.67
N LEU A 344 4.33 -9.56 4.37
CA LEU A 344 4.48 -9.38 5.80
C LEU A 344 3.43 -10.24 6.53
N PRO A 345 3.84 -11.31 7.25
CA PRO A 345 2.91 -12.13 8.02
C PRO A 345 2.44 -11.37 9.28
N HIS A 346 1.17 -11.54 9.63
CA HIS A 346 0.56 -10.89 10.80
C HIS A 346 -0.16 -11.89 11.72
N GLU A 347 0.09 -11.76 13.01
CA GLU A 347 -0.63 -12.45 14.10
C GLU A 347 -1.72 -11.57 14.72
N TYR A 348 -2.68 -12.15 15.44
CA TYR A 348 -3.62 -11.40 16.26
C TYR A 348 -2.97 -10.58 17.40
N ASN A 349 -1.69 -10.76 17.73
CA ASN A 349 -1.02 -9.93 18.76
C ASN A 349 0.12 -9.13 18.11
N GLY A 350 -0.23 -7.96 17.57
CA GLY A 350 0.63 -7.18 16.66
C GLY A 350 0.13 -7.14 15.21
N GLY A 351 -1.17 -7.38 15.02
CA GLY A 351 -1.78 -7.69 13.72
C GLY A 351 -2.03 -6.54 12.76
N SER A 352 -2.66 -6.90 11.65
CA SER A 352 -3.11 -6.00 10.60
C SER A 352 -4.39 -5.28 11.00
N SER A 353 -4.39 -3.97 10.79
CA SER A 353 -5.57 -3.13 11.02
C SER A 353 -6.36 -2.86 9.75
N ARG A 354 -5.89 -3.36 8.61
CA ARG A 354 -6.51 -3.17 7.30
C ARG A 354 -7.99 -3.49 7.27
N PRO A 355 -8.50 -4.63 7.77
CA PRO A 355 -9.94 -4.90 7.68
C PRO A 355 -10.80 -3.91 8.47
N ALA A 356 -10.24 -3.22 9.47
CA ALA A 356 -10.94 -2.18 10.20
C ALA A 356 -10.87 -0.81 9.51
N TYR A 357 -9.72 -0.43 8.96
CA TYR A 357 -9.50 0.92 8.42
C TYR A 357 -9.64 1.03 6.91
N ILE A 358 -9.09 0.11 6.13
CA ILE A 358 -9.15 0.16 4.66
C ILE A 358 -10.23 -0.80 4.15
N GLY A 359 -10.53 -1.84 4.90
CA GLY A 359 -11.44 -2.90 4.54
C GLY A 359 -12.91 -2.54 4.58
N ARG A 360 -13.74 -3.58 4.53
CA ARG A 360 -15.19 -3.40 4.44
C ARG A 360 -15.76 -2.75 5.72
N PRO A 361 -16.54 -1.66 5.60
CA PRO A 361 -17.09 -0.95 6.75
C PRO A 361 -18.03 -1.81 7.61
N SER A 362 -18.01 -1.59 8.92
CA SER A 362 -18.90 -2.20 9.90
C SER A 362 -19.25 -1.18 10.98
N SER A 363 -20.55 -0.97 11.20
CA SER A 363 -21.04 -0.15 12.31
C SER A 363 -21.13 -0.90 13.63
N GLY A 364 -20.48 -2.07 13.73
CA GLY A 364 -20.43 -2.83 14.96
C GLY A 364 -19.64 -2.12 16.07
N GLY A 365 -19.53 -2.77 17.22
CA GLY A 365 -18.64 -2.40 18.32
C GLY A 365 -17.74 -3.56 18.72
N ASP A 366 -16.91 -3.35 19.74
CA ASP A 366 -16.14 -4.44 20.35
C ASP A 366 -17.08 -5.53 20.89
N GLY A 367 -16.78 -6.79 20.56
CA GLY A 367 -17.59 -7.96 20.90
C GLY A 367 -18.76 -8.26 19.93
N GLN A 368 -18.92 -7.46 18.88
CA GLN A 368 -19.97 -7.64 17.86
C GLN A 368 -19.45 -8.37 16.62
N ALA A 369 -20.35 -8.74 15.69
CA ALA A 369 -20.05 -9.62 14.58
C ALA A 369 -20.49 -9.04 13.22
N PRO A 370 -19.57 -8.57 12.37
CA PRO A 370 -18.16 -8.33 12.66
C PRO A 370 -17.96 -7.20 13.68
N CYS A 371 -16.75 -7.11 14.21
CA CYS A 371 -16.30 -5.99 15.04
C CYS A 371 -16.45 -4.66 14.30
N VAL A 372 -16.27 -3.55 15.00
CA VAL A 372 -16.21 -2.21 14.40
C VAL A 372 -15.16 -2.17 13.27
N ALA A 373 -15.54 -1.56 12.15
CA ALA A 373 -14.64 -1.26 11.04
C ALA A 373 -15.08 0.06 10.44
N CYS A 374 -14.23 1.08 10.51
CA CYS A 374 -14.58 2.35 9.91
C CYS A 374 -14.66 2.26 8.38
N GLY A 375 -13.77 1.48 7.76
CA GLY A 375 -13.60 1.48 6.31
C GLY A 375 -13.39 2.91 5.82
N GLN A 376 -12.37 3.59 6.36
CA GLN A 376 -11.98 4.93 5.97
C GLN A 376 -11.67 5.06 4.48
N ASP A 377 -11.16 4.00 3.84
CA ASP A 377 -10.98 4.00 2.40
C ASP A 377 -12.31 3.89 1.66
N ARG A 378 -12.57 4.86 0.78
CA ARG A 378 -13.81 5.01 0.03
C ARG A 378 -13.53 5.13 -1.44
N ILE A 379 -14.16 4.28 -2.22
CA ILE A 379 -13.93 4.21 -3.66
C ILE A 379 -14.69 5.32 -4.38
N GLN A 380 -14.00 6.04 -5.27
CA GLN A 380 -14.58 7.08 -6.11
C GLN A 380 -15.63 6.49 -7.06
N ALA A 381 -16.76 7.20 -7.20
CA ALA A 381 -17.86 6.73 -8.04
C ALA A 381 -17.44 6.52 -9.49
N HIS A 382 -16.63 7.41 -10.05
CA HIS A 382 -16.17 7.26 -11.44
C HIS A 382 -15.28 6.03 -11.65
N PHE A 383 -14.56 5.58 -10.62
CA PHE A 383 -13.74 4.37 -10.69
C PHE A 383 -14.63 3.13 -10.69
N TYR A 384 -15.50 2.98 -9.68
CA TYR A 384 -16.37 1.81 -9.53
C TYR A 384 -17.34 1.63 -10.71
N TYR A 385 -17.97 2.74 -11.17
CA TYR A 385 -18.96 2.68 -12.23
C TYR A 385 -18.37 2.78 -13.64
N GLY A 386 -17.29 3.53 -13.82
CA GLY A 386 -16.83 3.95 -15.15
C GLY A 386 -15.52 3.34 -15.64
N TRP A 387 -14.68 2.79 -14.77
CA TRP A 387 -13.35 2.31 -15.18
C TRP A 387 -13.31 0.83 -15.49
N PHE A 388 -14.01 0.02 -14.69
CA PHE A 388 -14.14 -1.42 -14.89
C PHE A 388 -15.02 -1.72 -16.12
N ASP A 389 -14.61 -2.72 -16.89
CA ASP A 389 -15.53 -3.40 -17.79
C ASP A 389 -16.59 -4.17 -16.97
N ASN A 390 -17.78 -4.37 -17.52
CA ASN A 390 -18.85 -5.07 -16.82
C ASN A 390 -18.56 -6.55 -16.56
N ASN A 391 -17.61 -7.14 -17.32
CA ASN A 391 -17.12 -8.50 -17.13
C ASN A 391 -15.80 -8.56 -16.33
N ASP A 392 -15.24 -7.43 -15.90
CA ASP A 392 -14.02 -7.42 -15.09
C ASP A 392 -14.33 -7.96 -13.69
N LEU A 393 -13.81 -9.16 -13.42
CA LEU A 393 -14.02 -9.92 -12.19
C LEU A 393 -13.45 -9.19 -10.97
N ARG A 394 -12.53 -8.23 -11.15
CA ARG A 394 -11.92 -7.48 -10.06
C ARG A 394 -12.86 -6.47 -9.44
N ARG A 395 -13.87 -5.96 -10.16
CA ARG A 395 -14.74 -4.89 -9.68
C ARG A 395 -15.35 -5.23 -8.33
N ASP A 396 -16.05 -6.37 -8.26
CA ASP A 396 -16.77 -6.78 -7.07
C ASP A 396 -15.83 -7.41 -6.02
N ALA A 397 -14.70 -7.98 -6.46
CA ALA A 397 -13.66 -8.49 -5.55
C ALA A 397 -12.88 -7.36 -4.86
N SER A 398 -12.80 -6.18 -5.46
CA SER A 398 -12.07 -5.01 -4.96
C SER A 398 -12.96 -4.02 -4.22
N VAL A 399 -14.24 -3.92 -4.60
CA VAL A 399 -15.15 -2.88 -4.12
C VAL A 399 -16.45 -3.49 -3.58
N ALA A 400 -16.87 -3.06 -2.39
CA ALA A 400 -18.11 -3.47 -1.76
C ALA A 400 -19.05 -2.28 -1.56
N VAL A 401 -20.28 -2.42 -2.03
CA VAL A 401 -21.36 -1.42 -1.82
C VAL A 401 -22.11 -1.62 -0.50
N THR A 402 -21.88 -2.75 0.17
CA THR A 402 -22.44 -3.04 1.50
C THR A 402 -21.32 -3.06 2.54
N GLY A 403 -21.68 -2.69 3.77
CA GLY A 403 -20.91 -2.96 4.98
C GLY A 403 -21.65 -3.96 5.88
N SER A 404 -21.34 -3.92 7.17
CA SER A 404 -22.00 -4.72 8.21
C SER A 404 -22.60 -3.85 9.30
N THR A 405 -23.64 -4.34 9.99
CA THR A 405 -24.25 -3.65 11.13
C THR A 405 -23.55 -3.93 12.47
N GLY A 406 -22.71 -4.98 12.53
CA GLY A 406 -22.25 -5.60 13.77
C GLY A 406 -23.23 -6.62 14.38
N GLY A 407 -24.48 -6.65 13.90
CA GLY A 407 -25.50 -7.61 14.31
C GLY A 407 -25.54 -8.89 13.46
N GLY A 408 -24.48 -9.17 12.70
CA GLY A 408 -24.43 -10.26 11.72
C GLY A 408 -25.28 -10.01 10.47
N GLN A 409 -25.57 -8.76 10.13
CA GLN A 409 -26.38 -8.34 8.98
C GLN A 409 -25.60 -7.39 8.08
N GLU A 410 -25.85 -7.46 6.77
CA GLU A 410 -25.38 -6.45 5.83
C GLU A 410 -26.04 -5.10 6.08
N LEU A 411 -25.28 -4.06 5.81
CA LEU A 411 -25.70 -2.67 5.81
C LEU A 411 -25.48 -2.10 4.41
N MET A 412 -26.52 -1.59 3.75
CA MET A 412 -26.32 -0.84 2.52
C MET A 412 -25.59 0.47 2.86
N GLN A 413 -24.48 0.76 2.18
CA GLN A 413 -23.79 2.04 2.35
C GLN A 413 -24.59 3.18 1.68
N SER A 414 -24.19 4.42 1.94
CA SER A 414 -24.71 5.64 1.30
C SER A 414 -23.56 6.59 0.99
N PHE A 415 -23.81 7.66 0.21
CA PHE A 415 -22.85 8.75 -0.02
C PHE A 415 -23.04 9.92 0.98
N ASP A 416 -23.58 9.64 2.18
CA ASP A 416 -24.02 10.70 3.11
C ASP A 416 -22.95 11.31 4.02
N ARG A 417 -21.69 10.87 3.92
CA ARG A 417 -20.54 11.31 4.73
C ARG A 417 -20.78 11.50 6.23
N SER A 418 -21.86 10.99 6.79
CA SER A 418 -22.39 11.47 8.07
C SER A 418 -22.04 10.55 9.24
N ALA A 419 -21.59 9.32 8.97
CA ALA A 419 -21.41 8.33 10.02
C ALA A 419 -20.28 7.33 9.73
N TRP A 420 -19.48 7.12 10.78
CA TRP A 420 -18.41 6.12 10.85
C TRP A 420 -18.93 4.73 10.52
N GLY A 421 -18.34 4.07 9.51
CA GLY A 421 -18.74 2.72 9.10
C GLY A 421 -20.09 2.60 8.37
N LYS A 422 -20.87 3.69 8.23
CA LYS A 422 -22.24 3.63 7.69
C LYS A 422 -22.43 4.29 6.32
N GLY A 423 -21.73 5.38 6.00
CA GLY A 423 -21.98 6.08 4.74
C GLY A 423 -20.89 7.05 4.34
N CYS A 424 -20.17 6.74 3.25
CA CYS A 424 -19.28 7.63 2.47
C CYS A 424 -19.06 7.13 1.02
N GLY A 425 -19.90 6.21 0.54
CA GLY A 425 -19.73 5.47 -0.71
C GLY A 425 -19.21 4.05 -0.50
N PRO A 426 -18.98 3.31 -1.60
CA PRO A 426 -18.44 1.96 -1.57
C PRO A 426 -17.08 1.90 -0.87
N GLY A 427 -16.82 0.83 -0.11
CA GLY A 427 -15.54 0.59 0.55
C GLY A 427 -14.70 -0.47 -0.17
N THR A 428 -13.45 -0.62 0.25
CA THR A 428 -12.57 -1.67 -0.29
C THR A 428 -12.94 -3.05 0.27
N ASN A 429 -12.97 -4.05 -0.61
CA ASN A 429 -13.43 -5.41 -0.33
C ASN A 429 -12.30 -6.44 -0.24
N LYS A 430 -11.05 -5.98 -0.41
CA LYS A 430 -9.84 -6.83 -0.38
C LYS A 430 -9.50 -7.36 1.00
N TRP A 431 -9.89 -6.64 2.06
CA TRP A 431 -9.65 -7.01 3.46
C TRP A 431 -10.98 -6.99 4.22
N ASP A 432 -11.63 -8.14 4.39
CA ASP A 432 -12.97 -8.23 4.96
C ASP A 432 -13.01 -9.24 6.10
N TRP A 433 -13.40 -8.78 7.29
CA TRP A 433 -13.62 -9.61 8.47
C TRP A 433 -14.50 -10.82 8.19
N ASN A 434 -15.52 -10.65 7.34
CA ASN A 434 -16.48 -11.71 7.06
C ASN A 434 -15.90 -12.88 6.24
N ARG A 435 -14.71 -12.70 5.64
CA ARG A 435 -14.01 -13.73 4.85
C ARG A 435 -12.95 -14.50 5.61
N MET A 436 -12.66 -14.07 6.83
CA MET A 436 -11.76 -14.79 7.72
C MET A 436 -12.47 -16.03 8.25
N THR A 437 -11.74 -17.13 8.43
CA THR A 437 -12.29 -18.36 9.02
C THR A 437 -12.62 -18.20 10.50
N ALA A 438 -11.84 -17.39 11.21
CA ALA A 438 -11.98 -17.15 12.65
C ALA A 438 -11.70 -15.68 13.00
N PRO A 439 -12.52 -14.72 12.51
CA PRO A 439 -12.30 -13.28 12.71
C PRO A 439 -12.30 -12.91 14.20
N ASP A 440 -11.43 -11.97 14.57
CA ASP A 440 -11.45 -11.36 15.90
C ASP A 440 -12.66 -10.42 16.01
N THR A 441 -13.58 -10.77 16.90
CA THR A 441 -14.77 -9.96 17.20
C THR A 441 -14.55 -9.05 18.41
N LYS A 442 -13.44 -9.20 19.16
CA LYS A 442 -13.28 -8.57 20.48
C LYS A 442 -12.63 -7.21 20.42
N THR A 443 -11.73 -6.97 19.46
CA THR A 443 -10.90 -5.77 19.47
C THR A 443 -10.89 -5.11 18.09
N TYR A 444 -11.20 -3.81 18.09
CA TYR A 444 -11.04 -2.96 16.92
C TYR A 444 -9.60 -2.99 16.34
N GLY A 445 -9.50 -3.13 15.01
CA GLY A 445 -8.24 -2.90 14.29
C GLY A 445 -7.18 -3.99 14.47
N ASN A 446 -7.57 -5.20 14.87
CA ASN A 446 -6.63 -6.28 15.16
C ASN A 446 -6.95 -7.59 14.42
N SER A 447 -6.24 -7.90 13.35
CA SER A 447 -6.45 -9.12 12.55
C SER A 447 -5.15 -9.84 12.23
N GLY A 448 -5.23 -11.15 11.98
CA GLY A 448 -4.13 -11.92 11.39
C GLY A 448 -4.07 -11.87 9.86
N ILE A 449 -4.65 -10.83 9.21
CA ILE A 449 -4.59 -10.74 7.74
C ILE A 449 -3.20 -10.24 7.31
N ASN A 450 -2.52 -11.02 6.47
CA ASN A 450 -1.20 -10.66 5.95
C ASN A 450 -1.25 -9.46 4.98
N PHE A 451 -0.07 -8.92 4.65
CA PHE A 451 0.07 -7.86 3.67
C PHE A 451 1.15 -8.16 2.63
N SER A 452 0.76 -8.21 1.35
CA SER A 452 1.70 -8.29 0.23
C SER A 452 2.32 -6.93 -0.07
N TYR A 453 3.62 -6.76 0.21
CA TYR A 453 4.38 -5.54 -0.05
C TYR A 453 4.80 -5.42 -1.53
N MET A 454 4.93 -6.57 -2.21
CA MET A 454 5.09 -6.68 -3.65
C MET A 454 4.53 -8.02 -4.11
N ARG A 455 3.77 -8.02 -5.20
CA ARG A 455 3.22 -9.22 -5.86
C ARG A 455 3.61 -9.29 -7.32
N ILE A 456 3.54 -10.48 -7.91
CA ILE A 456 4.06 -10.76 -9.25
C ILE A 456 3.37 -9.94 -10.36
N SER A 457 2.10 -9.59 -10.19
CA SER A 457 1.40 -8.67 -11.09
C SER A 457 2.00 -7.25 -11.07
N ASP A 458 2.55 -6.78 -9.94
CA ASP A 458 3.25 -5.48 -9.87
C ASP A 458 4.54 -5.54 -10.70
N ALA A 459 5.31 -6.63 -10.59
CA ALA A 459 6.49 -6.86 -11.42
C ALA A 459 6.15 -6.87 -12.92
N TYR A 460 5.09 -7.57 -13.32
CA TYR A 460 4.68 -7.65 -14.73
C TYR A 460 4.14 -6.31 -15.26
N LEU A 461 3.37 -5.57 -14.47
CA LEU A 461 2.89 -4.25 -14.87
C LEU A 461 4.00 -3.19 -14.85
N MET A 462 4.97 -3.27 -13.94
CA MET A 462 6.18 -2.45 -14.01
C MET A 462 7.00 -2.77 -15.27
N LEU A 463 7.13 -4.06 -15.64
CA LEU A 463 7.83 -4.46 -16.86
C LEU A 463 7.10 -3.94 -18.11
N ALA A 464 5.77 -4.07 -18.15
CA ALA A 464 4.94 -3.54 -19.24
C ALA A 464 5.10 -2.02 -19.37
N GLU A 465 5.09 -1.30 -18.25
CA GLU A 465 5.27 0.15 -18.21
C GLU A 465 6.63 0.57 -18.75
N VAL A 466 7.70 -0.08 -18.28
CA VAL A 466 9.07 0.20 -18.72
C VAL A 466 9.24 -0.08 -20.21
N CYS A 467 8.73 -1.22 -20.71
CA CYS A 467 8.73 -1.52 -22.14
C CYS A 467 8.02 -0.42 -22.95
N ALA A 468 6.81 -0.01 -22.53
CA ALA A 468 6.06 1.03 -23.23
C ALA A 468 6.79 2.38 -23.20
N ALA A 469 7.34 2.77 -22.05
CA ALA A 469 8.10 4.02 -21.90
C ALA A 469 9.37 4.05 -22.76
N LEU A 470 10.00 2.90 -22.99
CA LEU A 470 11.16 2.74 -23.87
C LEU A 470 10.80 2.59 -25.36
N GLY A 471 9.51 2.56 -25.71
CA GLY A 471 9.02 2.43 -27.08
C GLY A 471 8.89 0.98 -27.59
N ASP A 472 9.03 -0.02 -26.70
CA ASP A 472 8.82 -1.44 -27.00
C ASP A 472 7.36 -1.84 -26.74
N GLU A 473 6.46 -1.33 -27.59
CA GLU A 473 5.02 -1.55 -27.43
C GLU A 473 4.63 -3.03 -27.54
N GLY A 474 5.32 -3.82 -28.35
CA GLY A 474 5.04 -5.25 -28.53
C GLY A 474 5.20 -6.03 -27.22
N SER A 475 6.35 -5.88 -26.57
CA SER A 475 6.60 -6.53 -25.27
C SER A 475 5.68 -5.95 -24.19
N ALA A 476 5.44 -4.63 -24.21
CA ALA A 476 4.53 -3.99 -23.26
C ALA A 476 3.12 -4.59 -23.32
N LYS A 477 2.57 -4.79 -24.53
CA LYS A 477 1.27 -5.44 -24.72
C LYS A 477 1.28 -6.88 -24.21
N THR A 478 2.35 -7.64 -24.45
CA THR A 478 2.47 -9.02 -23.95
C THR A 478 2.39 -9.07 -22.42
N TYR A 479 3.15 -8.24 -21.72
CA TYR A 479 3.16 -8.25 -20.25
C TYR A 479 1.88 -7.66 -19.65
N LEU A 480 1.30 -6.63 -20.27
CA LEU A 480 -0.01 -6.10 -19.90
C LEU A 480 -1.10 -7.18 -20.00
N ALA A 481 -1.13 -7.92 -21.11
CA ALA A 481 -2.13 -8.95 -21.38
C ALA A 481 -2.16 -10.05 -20.31
N ILE A 482 -1.02 -10.39 -19.70
CA ILE A 482 -0.93 -11.43 -18.65
C ILE A 482 -1.82 -11.06 -17.45
N VAL A 483 -1.74 -9.81 -16.98
CA VAL A 483 -2.48 -9.36 -15.81
C VAL A 483 -3.91 -8.97 -16.19
N HIS A 484 -4.07 -8.27 -17.33
CA HIS A 484 -5.37 -7.83 -17.80
C HIS A 484 -6.31 -9.00 -18.08
N ASN A 485 -5.89 -9.96 -18.90
CA ASN A 485 -6.76 -11.06 -19.30
C ASN A 485 -7.18 -11.94 -18.12
N ARG A 486 -6.32 -12.06 -17.08
CA ARG A 486 -6.65 -12.80 -15.85
C ARG A 486 -7.88 -12.25 -15.15
N ALA A 487 -8.17 -10.97 -15.32
CA ALA A 487 -9.33 -10.31 -14.74
C ALA A 487 -10.65 -10.66 -15.44
N PHE A 488 -10.63 -11.42 -16.53
CA PHE A 488 -11.81 -11.75 -17.33
C PHE A 488 -12.09 -13.26 -17.33
N PRO A 489 -13.37 -13.66 -17.50
CA PRO A 489 -13.73 -15.07 -17.63
C PRO A 489 -12.90 -15.80 -18.69
N GLY A 490 -12.34 -16.95 -18.32
CA GLY A 490 -11.51 -17.75 -19.22
C GLY A 490 -10.11 -17.19 -19.47
N ASN A 491 -9.65 -16.22 -18.64
CA ASN A 491 -8.35 -15.56 -18.79
C ASN A 491 -8.19 -14.92 -20.19
N ASN A 492 -9.23 -14.20 -20.64
CA ASN A 492 -9.27 -13.60 -21.97
C ASN A 492 -10.29 -12.44 -22.04
N ASP A 493 -9.83 -11.21 -22.30
CA ASP A 493 -10.70 -10.12 -22.72
C ASP A 493 -10.80 -10.10 -24.27
N PRO A 494 -11.96 -10.40 -24.88
CA PRO A 494 -12.14 -10.25 -26.31
C PRO A 494 -11.98 -8.80 -26.81
N ASN A 495 -12.06 -7.81 -25.91
CA ASN A 495 -11.95 -6.39 -26.22
C ASN A 495 -10.57 -5.79 -25.86
N PHE A 496 -9.54 -6.60 -25.61
CA PHE A 496 -8.24 -6.11 -25.12
C PHE A 496 -7.61 -5.01 -26.00
N GLU A 497 -7.67 -5.15 -27.32
CA GLU A 497 -7.15 -4.11 -28.24
C GLU A 497 -8.00 -2.83 -28.18
N LYS A 498 -9.31 -2.96 -27.97
CA LYS A 498 -10.19 -1.80 -27.76
C LYS A 498 -9.86 -1.11 -26.43
N TYR A 499 -9.61 -1.86 -25.37
CA TYR A 499 -9.17 -1.32 -24.09
C TYR A 499 -7.91 -0.44 -24.23
N ILE A 500 -6.91 -0.91 -24.98
CA ILE A 500 -5.69 -0.14 -25.28
C ILE A 500 -6.03 1.11 -26.11
N SER A 501 -6.84 0.96 -27.16
CA SER A 501 -7.25 2.08 -28.02
C SER A 501 -8.01 3.16 -27.26
N ASP A 502 -8.90 2.79 -26.34
CA ASP A 502 -9.67 3.71 -25.51
C ASP A 502 -8.77 4.49 -24.52
N CYS A 503 -7.64 3.90 -24.12
CA CYS A 503 -6.62 4.58 -23.30
C CYS A 503 -5.68 5.49 -24.11
N GLY A 504 -5.73 5.40 -25.45
CA GLY A 504 -4.94 6.19 -26.39
C GLY A 504 -3.49 5.73 -26.60
N SER A 505 -2.95 4.90 -25.70
CA SER A 505 -1.62 4.27 -25.86
C SER A 505 -1.48 3.04 -24.96
N VAL A 506 -0.51 2.16 -25.28
CA VAL A 506 -0.16 1.02 -24.40
C VAL A 506 0.33 1.51 -23.05
N TYR A 507 1.10 2.61 -23.01
CA TYR A 507 1.58 3.20 -21.75
C TYR A 507 0.42 3.60 -20.83
N ASN A 508 -0.55 4.35 -21.35
CA ASN A 508 -1.72 4.76 -20.57
C ASN A 508 -2.60 3.56 -20.17
N ALA A 509 -2.70 2.54 -21.03
CA ALA A 509 -3.40 1.31 -20.70
C ALA A 509 -2.74 0.59 -19.52
N VAL A 510 -1.41 0.54 -19.46
CA VAL A 510 -0.69 -0.01 -18.29
C VAL A 510 -0.97 0.81 -17.03
N LEU A 511 -0.96 2.15 -17.10
CA LEU A 511 -1.25 2.99 -15.93
C LEU A 511 -2.69 2.82 -15.42
N LYS A 512 -3.65 2.65 -16.32
CA LYS A 512 -5.04 2.31 -15.96
C LYS A 512 -5.11 0.91 -15.36
N GLU A 513 -4.41 -0.06 -15.92
CA GLU A 513 -4.38 -1.44 -15.42
C GLU A 513 -3.83 -1.51 -14.00
N ARG A 514 -2.76 -0.75 -13.70
CA ARG A 514 -2.23 -0.65 -12.34
C ARG A 514 -3.27 -0.11 -11.35
N ALA A 515 -4.10 0.85 -11.74
CA ALA A 515 -5.17 1.35 -10.89
C ALA A 515 -6.26 0.29 -10.62
N LEU A 516 -6.70 -0.42 -11.67
CA LEU A 516 -7.68 -1.50 -11.58
C LEU A 516 -7.17 -2.67 -10.72
N GLU A 517 -5.88 -2.99 -10.87
CA GLU A 517 -5.24 -4.11 -10.18
C GLU A 517 -4.99 -3.80 -8.69
N PHE A 518 -4.55 -2.58 -8.36
CA PHE A 518 -4.01 -2.22 -7.04
C PHE A 518 -4.86 -1.27 -6.18
N SER A 519 -6.16 -1.10 -6.45
CA SER A 519 -7.05 -0.29 -5.58
C SER A 519 -6.98 -0.75 -4.11
N GLY A 520 -6.85 0.18 -3.16
CA GLY A 520 -6.75 -0.07 -1.72
C GLY A 520 -5.34 -0.45 -1.27
N GLU A 521 -4.42 -0.75 -2.20
CA GLU A 521 -3.08 -1.25 -1.88
C GLU A 521 -2.03 -0.12 -1.72
N GLY A 522 -2.43 1.16 -1.81
CA GLY A 522 -1.54 2.30 -1.58
C GLY A 522 -0.54 2.58 -2.71
N VAL A 523 -0.83 2.09 -3.92
CA VAL A 523 0.06 2.18 -5.09
C VAL A 523 -0.27 3.41 -5.96
N ARG A 524 -1.56 3.67 -6.19
CA ARG A 524 -2.02 4.62 -7.23
C ARG A 524 -1.49 6.04 -7.04
N ARG A 525 -1.46 6.57 -5.81
CA ARG A 525 -0.91 7.91 -5.52
C ARG A 525 0.51 8.07 -6.06
N PHE A 526 1.35 7.08 -5.83
CA PHE A 526 2.74 7.16 -6.25
C PHE A 526 2.91 6.94 -7.74
N ASP A 527 2.08 6.10 -8.36
CA ASP A 527 2.07 5.95 -9.81
C ASP A 527 1.77 7.28 -10.50
N ILE A 528 0.74 8.02 -10.07
CA ILE A 528 0.40 9.32 -10.66
C ILE A 528 1.49 10.38 -10.39
N ILE A 529 2.20 10.30 -9.26
CA ILE A 529 3.37 11.14 -8.97
C ILE A 529 4.54 10.80 -9.91
N ARG A 530 4.98 9.55 -9.94
CA ARG A 530 6.23 9.20 -10.65
C ARG A 530 6.09 9.22 -12.18
N THR A 531 4.86 9.16 -12.69
CA THR A 531 4.58 9.23 -14.13
C THR A 531 4.28 10.63 -14.64
N GLY A 532 4.23 11.63 -13.76
CA GLY A 532 4.06 13.04 -14.15
C GLY A 532 2.61 13.50 -14.31
N ILE A 533 1.63 12.61 -14.11
CA ILE A 533 0.22 12.89 -14.41
C ILE A 533 -0.57 13.42 -13.21
N LEU A 534 0.03 13.47 -12.01
CA LEU A 534 -0.63 13.94 -10.80
C LEU A 534 -1.34 15.31 -10.97
N PRO A 535 -0.72 16.34 -11.58
CA PRO A 535 -1.40 17.61 -11.83
C PRO A 535 -2.64 17.51 -12.72
N GLU A 536 -2.57 16.73 -13.79
CA GLU A 536 -3.67 16.53 -14.74
C GLU A 536 -4.83 15.77 -14.09
N VAL A 537 -4.49 14.70 -13.37
CA VAL A 537 -5.44 13.88 -12.62
C VAL A 537 -6.24 14.71 -11.61
N ALA A 538 -5.61 15.69 -10.97
CA ALA A 538 -6.30 16.57 -10.03
C ALA A 538 -7.42 17.40 -10.69
N VAL A 539 -7.21 17.88 -11.90
CA VAL A 539 -8.20 18.65 -12.68
C VAL A 539 -9.29 17.73 -13.23
N GLU A 540 -8.91 16.60 -13.83
CA GLU A 540 -9.88 15.68 -14.44
C GLU A 540 -10.79 15.01 -13.40
N ASN A 541 -10.27 14.69 -12.20
CA ASN A 541 -11.11 14.19 -11.10
C ASN A 541 -12.20 15.20 -10.70
N ARG A 542 -11.86 16.49 -10.55
CA ARG A 542 -12.85 17.52 -10.22
C ARG A 542 -13.94 17.65 -11.28
N LYS A 543 -13.52 17.63 -12.55
CA LYS A 543 -14.42 17.72 -13.70
C LYS A 543 -15.38 16.54 -13.77
N VAL A 544 -14.88 15.30 -13.66
CA VAL A 544 -15.72 14.11 -13.75
C VAL A 544 -16.69 14.00 -12.56
N MET A 545 -16.23 14.30 -11.35
CA MET A 545 -17.09 14.25 -10.17
C MET A 545 -18.15 15.35 -10.19
N SER A 546 -17.83 16.55 -10.67
CA SER A 546 -18.82 17.61 -10.89
C SER A 546 -19.89 17.20 -11.91
N ALA A 547 -19.51 16.53 -13.00
CA ALA A 547 -20.45 16.05 -14.01
C ALA A 547 -21.37 14.94 -13.48
N ILE A 548 -20.86 14.04 -12.64
CA ILE A 548 -21.67 13.00 -11.97
C ILE A 548 -22.73 13.64 -11.08
N ILE A 549 -22.33 14.60 -10.24
CA ILE A 549 -23.23 15.31 -9.33
C ILE A 549 -24.30 16.08 -10.12
N GLU A 550 -23.91 16.74 -11.22
CA GLU A 550 -24.87 17.45 -12.06
C GLU A 550 -25.89 16.50 -12.71
N GLY A 551 -25.45 15.35 -13.24
CA GLY A 551 -26.36 14.34 -13.80
C GLY A 551 -27.35 13.83 -12.75
N ILE A 552 -26.88 13.55 -11.53
CA ILE A 552 -27.75 13.15 -10.41
C ILE A 552 -28.79 14.25 -10.11
N ARG A 553 -28.40 15.52 -10.14
CA ARG A 553 -29.30 16.65 -9.86
C ARG A 553 -30.35 16.83 -10.97
N GLN A 554 -29.94 16.74 -12.22
CA GLN A 554 -30.80 17.03 -13.38
C GLN A 554 -31.72 15.84 -13.73
N ASP A 555 -31.14 14.65 -13.81
CA ASP A 555 -31.79 13.48 -14.38
C ASP A 555 -32.12 12.40 -13.34
N GLY A 556 -31.62 12.55 -12.10
CA GLY A 556 -31.72 11.53 -11.06
C GLY A 556 -30.72 10.38 -11.23
N TYR A 557 -29.81 10.46 -12.21
CA TYR A 557 -28.71 9.51 -12.42
C TYR A 557 -27.62 10.12 -13.32
N TYR A 558 -26.44 9.49 -13.36
CA TYR A 558 -25.41 9.79 -14.37
C TYR A 558 -25.03 8.52 -15.13
N THR A 559 -24.84 8.63 -16.46
CA THR A 559 -24.47 7.49 -17.33
C THR A 559 -22.99 7.56 -17.73
N PHE A 560 -22.27 6.47 -17.48
CA PHE A 560 -20.86 6.31 -17.87
C PHE A 560 -20.72 5.75 -19.29
N LYS A 561 -19.53 5.91 -19.88
CA LYS A 561 -19.24 5.46 -21.26
C LYS A 561 -19.43 3.94 -21.46
N ASN A 562 -19.25 3.14 -20.41
CA ASN A 562 -19.48 1.70 -20.43
C ASN A 562 -20.96 1.31 -20.25
N GLY A 563 -21.88 2.28 -20.23
CA GLY A 563 -23.32 2.07 -20.11
C GLY A 563 -23.85 1.95 -18.68
N ASN A 564 -22.96 1.87 -17.68
CA ASN A 564 -23.38 1.85 -16.29
C ASN A 564 -24.01 3.19 -15.90
N GLN A 565 -25.02 3.12 -15.03
CA GLN A 565 -25.68 4.29 -14.47
C GLN A 565 -25.50 4.31 -12.96
N ILE A 566 -25.09 5.45 -12.42
CA ILE A 566 -25.15 5.71 -10.97
C ILE A 566 -26.44 6.47 -10.67
N PRO A 567 -27.44 5.86 -10.03
CA PRO A 567 -28.70 6.53 -9.73
C PRO A 567 -28.67 7.28 -8.40
N ALA A 568 -29.53 8.28 -8.28
CA ALA A 568 -29.85 8.97 -7.04
C ALA A 568 -30.36 8.01 -5.94
N TYR A 569 -31.20 7.05 -6.35
CA TYR A 569 -31.82 6.06 -5.48
C TYR A 569 -31.66 4.64 -6.03
N ILE A 570 -31.60 3.69 -5.12
CA ILE A 570 -31.65 2.24 -5.40
C ILE A 570 -32.81 1.61 -4.63
N TRP A 571 -33.13 0.35 -4.89
CA TRP A 571 -34.19 -0.38 -4.19
C TRP A 571 -33.55 -1.51 -3.41
N THR A 572 -33.76 -1.53 -2.09
CA THR A 572 -33.17 -2.54 -1.21
C THR A 572 -34.20 -3.33 -0.43
N LYS A 573 -33.88 -4.59 -0.13
CA LYS A 573 -34.71 -5.48 0.69
C LYS A 573 -33.81 -6.40 1.50
N MET A 574 -33.97 -6.45 2.82
CA MET A 574 -33.28 -7.49 3.61
C MET A 574 -33.84 -8.87 3.26
N VAL A 575 -32.99 -9.89 3.22
CA VAL A 575 -33.36 -11.26 2.87
C VAL A 575 -32.65 -12.30 3.74
N ASP A 576 -33.28 -13.46 3.88
CA ASP A 576 -32.68 -14.66 4.47
C ASP A 576 -31.90 -15.45 3.40
N ALA A 577 -30.67 -15.01 3.14
CA ALA A 577 -29.80 -15.68 2.18
C ALA A 577 -29.40 -17.09 2.62
N LYS A 578 -29.25 -17.32 3.94
CA LYS A 578 -28.86 -18.64 4.46
C LYS A 578 -29.92 -19.69 4.15
N SER A 579 -31.20 -19.38 4.35
CA SER A 579 -32.29 -20.30 3.98
C SER A 579 -32.45 -20.42 2.47
N LYS A 580 -32.25 -19.33 1.71
CA LYS A 580 -32.45 -19.30 0.25
C LYS A 580 -31.34 -20.00 -0.54
N TYR A 581 -30.08 -19.85 -0.12
CA TYR A 581 -28.89 -20.33 -0.85
C TYR A 581 -28.01 -21.28 -0.03
N GLY A 582 -28.24 -21.42 1.28
CA GLY A 582 -27.37 -22.19 2.17
C GLY A 582 -26.17 -21.40 2.72
N TYR A 583 -25.97 -20.15 2.28
CA TYR A 583 -24.87 -19.30 2.68
C TYR A 583 -25.28 -17.83 2.75
N ARG A 584 -24.50 -17.05 3.50
CA ARG A 584 -24.65 -15.60 3.70
C ARG A 584 -23.54 -14.85 2.98
N LEU A 585 -22.34 -15.40 2.95
CA LEU A 585 -21.21 -14.80 2.24
C LEU A 585 -21.30 -15.17 0.76
N THR A 586 -21.58 -14.17 -0.07
CA THR A 586 -21.60 -14.35 -1.52
C THR A 586 -20.17 -14.51 -2.05
N SER A 587 -20.07 -15.17 -3.20
CA SER A 587 -18.81 -15.43 -3.89
C SER A 587 -18.85 -14.78 -5.26
N GLN A 588 -18.15 -15.30 -6.27
CA GLN A 588 -18.30 -14.80 -7.63
C GLN A 588 -19.75 -14.96 -8.05
N THR A 589 -20.37 -13.89 -8.56
CA THR A 589 -21.72 -14.00 -9.13
C THR A 589 -21.70 -14.99 -10.28
N PRO A 590 -22.52 -16.06 -10.24
CA PRO A 590 -22.61 -17.00 -11.35
C PRO A 590 -23.05 -16.30 -12.64
N VAL A 591 -22.57 -16.77 -13.79
CA VAL A 591 -22.79 -16.13 -15.10
C VAL A 591 -24.28 -15.97 -15.43
N ASP A 592 -25.13 -16.91 -15.01
CA ASP A 592 -26.58 -16.91 -15.22
C ASP A 592 -27.38 -16.23 -14.09
N LYS A 593 -26.70 -15.61 -13.11
CA LYS A 593 -27.31 -15.01 -11.91
C LYS A 593 -27.01 -13.53 -11.73
N GLN A 594 -26.60 -12.84 -12.80
CA GLN A 594 -26.32 -11.39 -12.76
C GLN A 594 -27.57 -10.55 -12.45
N ASP A 595 -28.77 -11.07 -12.74
CA ASP A 595 -30.04 -10.44 -12.37
C ASP A 595 -30.51 -10.76 -10.94
N ASP A 596 -29.85 -11.69 -10.24
CA ASP A 596 -30.19 -12.04 -8.86
C ASP A 596 -29.71 -10.91 -7.92
N PRO A 597 -30.65 -10.16 -7.29
CA PRO A 597 -30.30 -8.99 -6.49
C PRO A 597 -29.55 -9.34 -5.19
N VAL A 598 -29.49 -10.62 -4.80
CA VAL A 598 -28.75 -11.07 -3.62
C VAL A 598 -27.33 -11.50 -3.99
N LEU A 599 -27.16 -12.14 -5.15
CA LEU A 599 -25.87 -12.66 -5.60
C LEU A 599 -25.05 -11.65 -6.41
N PHE A 600 -25.68 -10.57 -6.89
CA PHE A 600 -25.04 -9.47 -7.61
C PHE A 600 -25.21 -8.14 -6.85
N PRO A 601 -24.17 -7.28 -6.78
CA PRO A 601 -22.76 -7.60 -7.06
C PRO A 601 -22.25 -8.70 -6.12
N GLY A 602 -21.27 -9.48 -6.59
CA GLY A 602 -20.74 -10.62 -5.86
C GLY A 602 -19.89 -10.20 -4.66
N TRP A 603 -19.23 -11.18 -4.03
CA TRP A 603 -18.12 -10.93 -3.10
C TRP A 603 -18.50 -10.10 -1.85
N ARG A 604 -19.78 -10.02 -1.48
CA ARG A 604 -20.30 -9.34 -0.29
C ARG A 604 -21.02 -10.31 0.64
N GLY A 605 -21.84 -9.83 1.58
CA GLY A 605 -22.62 -10.68 2.48
C GLY A 605 -22.11 -10.66 3.91
N GLN A 606 -22.45 -11.66 4.71
CA GLN A 606 -21.98 -11.80 6.10
C GLN A 606 -21.31 -13.16 6.29
N HIS A 607 -20.41 -13.29 7.28
CA HIS A 607 -19.84 -14.59 7.64
C HIS A 607 -20.94 -15.62 7.89
N ASP A 608 -20.77 -16.82 7.33
CA ASP A 608 -21.82 -17.86 7.28
C ASP A 608 -22.25 -18.37 8.66
N ASP A 609 -21.35 -18.26 9.63
CA ASP A 609 -21.55 -18.78 10.99
C ASP A 609 -21.15 -17.80 12.10
N TRP A 610 -21.70 -16.59 12.05
CA TRP A 610 -21.58 -15.65 13.18
C TRP A 610 -22.14 -16.19 14.50
N GLY A 611 -23.10 -17.11 14.46
CA GLY A 611 -23.72 -17.69 15.66
C GLY A 611 -22.77 -18.52 16.51
N SER A 612 -21.84 -19.25 15.89
CA SER A 612 -20.82 -20.01 16.62
C SER A 612 -19.76 -19.11 17.29
N LEU A 613 -19.48 -17.94 16.71
CA LEU A 613 -18.51 -16.97 17.25
C LEU A 613 -19.14 -16.06 18.31
N VAL A 614 -20.38 -15.62 18.08
CA VAL A 614 -21.16 -14.78 18.99
C VAL A 614 -22.58 -15.35 19.10
N PRO A 615 -22.88 -16.12 20.18
CA PRO A 615 -24.14 -16.85 20.33
C PRO A 615 -25.42 -16.03 20.18
N ALA A 616 -25.37 -14.73 20.47
CA ALA A 616 -26.49 -13.81 20.29
C ALA A 616 -27.00 -13.74 18.84
N TYR A 617 -26.16 -14.09 17.85
CA TYR A 617 -26.49 -14.01 16.43
C TYR A 617 -26.87 -15.36 15.79
N ALA A 618 -26.97 -16.44 16.56
CA ALA A 618 -27.31 -17.77 16.05
C ALA A 618 -28.69 -17.83 15.38
N GLY A 619 -29.64 -16.99 15.81
CA GLY A 619 -31.00 -16.90 15.24
C GLY A 619 -31.21 -15.80 14.19
N VAL A 620 -30.18 -15.04 13.83
CA VAL A 620 -30.32 -13.93 12.87
C VAL A 620 -30.38 -14.49 11.45
N THR A 621 -31.53 -14.38 10.79
CA THR A 621 -31.77 -14.97 9.46
C THR A 621 -31.73 -13.92 8.35
N MET A 622 -32.35 -12.76 8.55
CA MET A 622 -32.32 -11.63 7.62
C MET A 622 -30.94 -10.97 7.64
N THR A 623 -30.05 -11.44 6.77
CA THR A 623 -28.60 -11.20 6.88
C THR A 623 -27.99 -10.50 5.68
N ASN A 624 -28.64 -10.57 4.52
CA ASN A 624 -28.13 -9.95 3.30
C ASN A 624 -29.12 -8.90 2.78
N VAL A 625 -28.58 -7.92 2.05
CA VAL A 625 -29.36 -6.92 1.32
C VAL A 625 -29.50 -7.39 -0.12
N ALA A 626 -30.73 -7.54 -0.61
CA ALA A 626 -31.04 -7.62 -2.03
C ALA A 626 -31.05 -6.21 -2.63
N ILE A 627 -30.37 -5.99 -3.76
CA ILE A 627 -30.17 -4.67 -4.37
C ILE A 627 -30.69 -4.66 -5.81
N LYS A 628 -31.56 -3.69 -6.13
CA LYS A 628 -32.00 -3.39 -7.50
C LYS A 628 -31.68 -1.94 -7.84
N GLY A 629 -31.42 -1.70 -9.13
CA GLY A 629 -31.11 -0.38 -9.67
C GLY A 629 -29.64 0.06 -9.54
N LEU A 630 -28.75 -0.76 -8.94
CA LEU A 630 -27.38 -0.32 -8.64
C LEU A 630 -26.62 0.23 -9.85
N PHE A 631 -26.71 -0.42 -11.01
CA PHE A 631 -26.04 -0.02 -12.26
C PHE A 631 -27.00 0.45 -13.38
N LYS A 632 -28.30 0.50 -13.10
CA LYS A 632 -29.35 0.84 -14.06
C LYS A 632 -30.41 1.66 -13.34
N TYR A 633 -30.63 2.88 -13.79
CA TYR A 633 -31.64 3.76 -13.22
C TYR A 633 -33.03 3.13 -13.37
N ILE A 634 -33.79 3.15 -12.28
CA ILE A 634 -35.22 2.83 -12.28
C ILE A 634 -35.92 4.12 -11.84
N GLU A 635 -36.93 4.57 -12.58
CA GLU A 635 -37.59 5.83 -12.27
C GLU A 635 -38.52 5.66 -11.05
N PRO A 636 -38.38 6.47 -9.97
CA PRO A 636 -39.29 6.43 -8.84
C PRO A 636 -40.74 6.67 -9.27
N GLY A 637 -41.67 5.83 -8.78
CA GLY A 637 -43.08 5.88 -9.18
C GLY A 637 -43.40 5.24 -10.53
N SER A 638 -42.41 4.73 -11.27
CA SER A 638 -42.65 3.90 -12.45
C SER A 638 -43.30 2.57 -12.10
N ALA A 639 -43.85 1.87 -13.11
CA ALA A 639 -44.42 0.54 -12.92
C ALA A 639 -43.41 -0.48 -12.35
N GLU A 640 -42.13 -0.38 -12.73
CA GLU A 640 -41.06 -1.23 -12.19
C GLU A 640 -40.79 -0.92 -10.71
N ALA A 641 -40.68 0.37 -10.33
CA ALA A 641 -40.50 0.76 -8.94
C ALA A 641 -41.68 0.34 -8.06
N LEU A 642 -42.92 0.57 -8.51
CA LEU A 642 -44.14 0.16 -7.79
C LEU A 642 -44.23 -1.37 -7.62
N ALA A 643 -43.77 -2.14 -8.62
CA ALA A 643 -43.70 -3.60 -8.50
C ALA A 643 -42.65 -4.05 -7.46
N LEU A 644 -41.50 -3.37 -7.39
CA LEU A 644 -40.49 -3.62 -6.37
C LEU A 644 -41.01 -3.30 -4.97
N GLU A 645 -41.69 -2.18 -4.80
CA GLU A 645 -42.33 -1.80 -3.53
C GLU A 645 -43.38 -2.83 -3.08
N ALA A 646 -44.19 -3.33 -4.02
CA ALA A 646 -45.15 -4.40 -3.76
C ALA A 646 -44.48 -5.72 -3.35
N ASP A 647 -43.26 -5.99 -3.83
CA ASP A 647 -42.41 -7.12 -3.41
C ASP A 647 -41.60 -6.85 -2.12
N GLY A 648 -41.83 -5.70 -1.48
CA GLY A 648 -41.24 -5.33 -0.20
C GLY A 648 -39.86 -4.69 -0.28
N TYR A 649 -39.43 -4.24 -1.46
CA TYR A 649 -38.27 -3.36 -1.58
C TYR A 649 -38.61 -1.94 -1.12
N VAL A 650 -37.60 -1.25 -0.62
CA VAL A 650 -37.70 0.15 -0.20
C VAL A 650 -36.76 1.01 -1.04
N GLN A 651 -37.27 2.15 -1.54
CA GLN A 651 -36.44 3.16 -2.16
C GLN A 651 -35.42 3.69 -1.13
N THR A 652 -34.13 3.49 -1.40
CA THR A 652 -33.02 3.78 -0.51
C THR A 652 -32.15 4.87 -1.12
N PRO A 653 -31.80 5.93 -0.37
CA PRO A 653 -30.83 6.93 -0.80
C PRO A 653 -29.51 6.27 -1.21
N TRP A 654 -28.98 6.69 -2.36
CA TRP A 654 -27.67 6.27 -2.83
C TRP A 654 -26.87 7.51 -3.22
N ALA A 655 -26.69 7.79 -4.50
CA ALA A 655 -25.90 8.95 -4.93
C ALA A 655 -26.61 10.30 -4.69
N ILE A 656 -27.90 10.31 -4.35
CA ILE A 656 -28.62 11.53 -3.97
C ILE A 656 -27.95 12.25 -2.79
N ASP A 657 -27.30 11.50 -1.90
CA ASP A 657 -26.62 12.08 -0.76
C ASP A 657 -25.38 12.91 -1.14
N MET A 658 -24.80 12.70 -2.33
CA MET A 658 -23.70 13.53 -2.84
C MET A 658 -24.11 15.00 -2.96
N LEU A 659 -25.40 15.30 -3.22
CA LEU A 659 -25.91 16.67 -3.33
C LEU A 659 -25.78 17.46 -2.02
N LYS A 660 -25.65 16.77 -0.88
CA LYS A 660 -25.40 17.41 0.43
C LYS A 660 -23.92 17.74 0.64
N TYR A 661 -23.01 17.08 -0.09
CA TYR A 661 -21.56 17.14 0.10
C TYR A 661 -20.80 17.39 -1.20
N GLU A 662 -21.37 18.22 -2.07
CA GLU A 662 -20.90 18.37 -3.43
C GLU A 662 -19.43 18.79 -3.51
N ASP A 663 -19.06 19.81 -2.73
CA ASP A 663 -17.67 20.27 -2.69
C ASP A 663 -16.73 19.17 -2.18
N SER A 664 -17.16 18.38 -1.19
CA SER A 664 -16.34 17.30 -0.64
C SER A 664 -16.00 16.25 -1.71
N TYR A 665 -17.02 15.79 -2.44
CA TYR A 665 -16.84 14.79 -3.51
C TYR A 665 -16.20 15.36 -4.78
N ALA A 666 -16.54 16.59 -5.19
CA ALA A 666 -16.12 17.13 -6.47
C ALA A 666 -14.86 18.00 -6.42
N LYS A 667 -14.45 18.52 -5.25
CA LYS A 667 -13.37 19.53 -5.20
C LYS A 667 -12.31 19.26 -4.14
N LYS A 668 -12.62 18.52 -3.07
CA LYS A 668 -11.73 18.43 -1.90
C LYS A 668 -10.74 17.26 -1.93
N LEU A 669 -10.89 16.26 -2.81
CA LEU A 669 -9.94 15.15 -2.95
C LEU A 669 -8.48 15.63 -3.13
N PHE A 670 -8.30 16.68 -3.92
CA PHE A 670 -6.99 17.30 -4.18
C PHE A 670 -6.97 18.77 -3.76
N ALA A 671 -7.60 19.09 -2.63
CA ALA A 671 -7.57 20.43 -2.05
C ALA A 671 -6.11 20.86 -1.82
N GLY A 672 -5.72 21.98 -2.44
CA GLY A 672 -4.34 22.50 -2.43
C GLY A 672 -3.62 22.44 -3.77
N TYR A 673 -4.24 21.82 -4.79
CA TYR A 673 -3.78 21.95 -6.18
C TYR A 673 -4.95 22.29 -7.11
N THR A 674 -5.05 23.56 -7.52
CA THR A 674 -6.21 24.11 -8.25
C THR A 674 -6.07 23.98 -9.77
N ASP A 675 -7.16 24.20 -10.51
CA ASP A 675 -7.13 24.28 -11.98
C ASP A 675 -6.21 25.43 -12.46
N ALA A 676 -6.15 26.52 -11.67
CA ALA A 676 -5.26 27.64 -11.95
C ALA A 676 -3.79 27.26 -11.74
N ASP A 677 -3.48 26.44 -10.73
CA ASP A 677 -2.14 25.89 -10.52
C ASP A 677 -1.71 25.02 -11.69
N TYR A 678 -2.60 24.14 -12.17
CA TYR A 678 -2.34 23.32 -13.36
C TYR A 678 -2.10 24.19 -14.59
N ALA A 679 -2.97 25.18 -14.86
CA ALA A 679 -2.84 26.07 -16.01
C ALA A 679 -1.55 26.92 -15.97
N ALA A 680 -1.14 27.34 -14.78
CA ALA A 680 0.12 28.04 -14.53
C ALA A 680 1.35 27.13 -14.49
N LYS A 681 1.15 25.80 -14.56
CA LYS A 681 2.19 24.77 -14.36
C LYS A 681 2.94 24.95 -13.04
N ASN A 682 2.23 25.27 -11.96
CA ASN A 682 2.81 25.28 -10.62
C ASN A 682 3.16 23.83 -10.19
N PRO A 683 4.25 23.61 -9.46
CA PRO A 683 4.65 22.28 -8.98
C PRO A 683 3.65 21.74 -7.95
N PRO A 684 3.21 20.47 -8.06
CA PRO A 684 2.47 19.82 -6.97
C PRO A 684 3.40 19.52 -5.80
N ILE A 685 3.21 20.17 -4.65
CA ILE A 685 3.96 19.85 -3.43
C ILE A 685 3.23 18.72 -2.71
N HIS A 686 3.83 17.53 -2.73
CA HIS A 686 3.26 16.27 -2.22
C HIS A 686 4.17 15.53 -1.23
N LEU A 687 5.21 16.22 -0.75
CA LEU A 687 6.22 15.70 0.15
C LEU A 687 5.96 16.15 1.58
N LEU A 688 6.50 15.41 2.54
CA LEU A 688 6.35 15.69 3.96
C LEU A 688 7.43 16.63 4.49
N PRO A 689 7.07 17.55 5.40
CA PRO A 689 8.04 18.21 6.23
C PRO A 689 8.55 17.27 7.33
N ASN A 690 9.77 17.53 7.79
CA ASN A 690 10.31 16.98 9.03
C ASN A 690 9.91 17.85 10.22
N ILE A 691 9.66 17.21 11.37
CA ILE A 691 9.40 17.92 12.64
C ILE A 691 10.64 18.67 13.11
N TYR A 692 10.45 19.70 13.93
CA TYR A 692 11.53 20.53 14.47
C TYR A 692 12.66 19.70 15.12
N GLN A 693 12.30 18.67 15.89
CA GLN A 693 13.29 17.82 16.56
C GLN A 693 14.18 17.04 15.58
N VAL A 694 13.63 16.61 14.43
CA VAL A 694 14.40 15.93 13.38
C VAL A 694 15.36 16.91 12.72
N LEU A 695 14.90 18.14 12.41
CA LEU A 695 15.74 19.19 11.85
C LEU A 695 16.93 19.50 12.77
N LEU A 696 16.67 19.69 14.08
CA LEU A 696 17.69 19.98 15.08
C LEU A 696 18.74 18.85 15.18
N ASN A 697 18.30 17.60 15.21
CA ASN A 697 19.18 16.44 15.42
C ASN A 697 20.04 16.11 14.19
N SER A 698 19.48 16.28 12.99
CA SER A 698 20.15 15.93 11.73
C SER A 698 20.87 17.10 11.07
N GLY A 699 20.60 18.34 11.50
CA GLY A 699 21.16 19.54 10.87
C GLY A 699 20.66 19.77 9.44
N ILE A 700 19.50 19.20 9.08
CA ILE A 700 18.84 19.44 7.79
C ILE A 700 17.84 20.59 7.89
N THR A 701 17.40 21.11 6.75
CA THR A 701 16.31 22.09 6.66
C THR A 701 15.11 21.50 5.94
N ASN A 702 13.91 21.95 6.31
CA ASN A 702 12.71 21.73 5.51
C ASN A 702 12.79 22.54 4.19
N GLY A 703 12.27 21.97 3.11
CA GLY A 703 12.16 22.61 1.79
C GLY A 703 10.73 23.00 1.43
N TYR A 704 10.48 23.27 0.14
CA TYR A 704 9.13 23.42 -0.43
C TYR A 704 8.24 24.50 0.23
N GLY A 705 8.85 25.49 0.88
CA GLY A 705 8.16 26.56 1.61
C GLY A 705 7.67 26.19 3.01
N PHE A 706 7.97 25.00 3.53
CA PHE A 706 7.68 24.63 4.92
C PHE A 706 8.53 25.41 5.91
N LYS A 707 7.98 25.63 7.11
CA LYS A 707 8.69 26.24 8.23
C LYS A 707 9.80 25.34 8.77
N GLN A 708 10.76 25.99 9.42
CA GLN A 708 11.83 25.31 10.18
C GLN A 708 11.49 25.16 11.67
N GLN A 709 10.50 25.91 12.18
CA GLN A 709 10.02 25.89 13.56
C GLN A 709 8.52 26.12 13.63
#